data_AF-A0A9W9M9M6-F1
#
_entry.id   AF-A0A9W9M9M6-F1
#
_cell.length_a   1.000
_cell.length_b   1.000
_cell.length_c   1.000
_cell.angle_alpha   90.00
_cell.angle_beta   90.00
_cell.angle_gamma   90.00
#
_symmetry.space_group_name_H-M   'P 1'
#
loop_
_entity.id
_entity.type
_entity.pdbx_description
1 polymer ?
#
loop_
_entity_poly.entity_id
_entity_poly.type
_entity_poly.pdbx_seq_one_letter_code
_entity_poly.pdbx_strand_id
1 'polypeptide(L)'
;MSSLIDQEFDSEAISSARSSVPTSPGQSLDGKDGLDDGLDVMSTSTRTTVGDDSDPDTLVGPRPIRSICCVGAGYVGGPTAAVIAFKNPQIRVTVVDKDERRIRRWNSRHLPIYEPGLAEIVRIARDGLRDHLTPPVSTNPEGIRNISEGHNRQQEGTTTSSRIPNLFFSANVSKCIRESDIVVIAVNTPTKMRGSGAGSATDMTAFEAVAADVVQHARNGSIIVEKSTVPCKTAQMIQEMIAVRRPGEHFEILSNPEFLAAGTAIHDLLHPDRVIIGSATTEEGKIAAQTLAGVYAGWIDQARIITTNIWSSELAKLVANSMLAQRLSSINSISALCEATGAEINEVSASIGMDTRVGDKFLRAGIGFGGSCFKKDILSLVYLAESLGLNEVGEYWRQVVTMNEYQRNRFTSRVIKCLNNTLVGKKITLLGYAFKKDTSDTREAPALEIIKTLLDENPGEIAIFDPCCNPYVIESEIRQLHGYGPPALRDDGGAVKVYSDAYKACASSNAILIVTEFDEFRNTELVAVPRSSLPPGHLPLNKDMHKSSKIEASSGTGSAIDPLYVACAEENYHTEPDCAVDCPDCQRENGSELVVGKLRDNLPKRQVDWERIVDNMKTPKWLFDGRCIIEIKKMTQLGIRVESIGSAGF
;
A
#
# COMPACT_ATOMS: atom_id res chain seq x y z
N MET A 1 16.52 -21.19 -47.45
CA MET A 1 16.15 -21.81 -48.73
C MET A 1 15.10 -20.93 -49.38
N SER A 2 15.31 -20.60 -50.67
CA SER A 2 14.37 -20.15 -51.73
C SER A 2 12.86 -20.33 -51.40
N SER A 3 11.87 -19.52 -51.79
CA SER A 3 11.70 -18.38 -52.71
C SER A 3 10.22 -17.96 -52.65
N LEU A 4 9.94 -16.66 -52.89
CA LEU A 4 8.80 -16.03 -53.59
C LEU A 4 7.40 -16.68 -53.57
N ILE A 5 6.37 -15.87 -53.29
CA ILE A 5 5.25 -15.53 -54.22
C ILE A 5 4.40 -14.41 -53.58
N ASP A 6 4.33 -13.28 -54.28
CA ASP A 6 3.32 -12.22 -54.14
C ASP A 6 2.00 -12.66 -54.77
N GLN A 7 0.87 -12.24 -54.19
CA GLN A 7 -0.38 -12.03 -54.94
C GLN A 7 -1.32 -11.07 -54.19
N GLU A 8 -1.35 -9.82 -54.66
CA GLU A 8 -2.54 -8.95 -54.61
C GLU A 8 -3.64 -9.54 -55.52
N PHE A 9 -4.93 -9.31 -55.21
CA PHE A 9 -5.91 -8.79 -56.18
C PHE A 9 -7.30 -8.53 -55.56
N ASP A 10 -7.77 -7.31 -55.82
CA ASP A 10 -9.10 -6.78 -56.11
C ASP A 10 -10.33 -6.82 -55.17
N SER A 11 -10.80 -5.59 -54.97
CA SER A 11 -12.16 -5.11 -54.76
C SER A 11 -13.02 -5.15 -56.03
N GLU A 12 -14.28 -5.55 -55.92
CA GLU A 12 -15.41 -4.82 -56.51
C GLU A 12 -16.77 -5.29 -55.94
N ALA A 13 -17.74 -4.37 -55.98
CA ALA A 13 -19.01 -4.34 -55.26
C ALA A 13 -20.16 -5.07 -55.97
N ILE A 14 -21.32 -5.19 -55.29
CA ILE A 14 -22.65 -4.71 -55.77
C ILE A 14 -23.81 -5.06 -54.80
N SER A 15 -24.68 -4.06 -54.57
CA SER A 15 -26.13 -4.08 -54.25
C SER A 15 -26.62 -4.59 -52.88
N SER A 16 -27.12 -3.76 -51.97
CA SER A 16 -28.38 -2.95 -51.93
C SER A 16 -29.59 -3.67 -51.31
N ALA A 17 -30.11 -3.12 -50.20
CA ALA A 17 -31.54 -2.91 -49.91
C ALA A 17 -31.72 -2.19 -48.55
N ARG A 18 -32.27 -0.98 -48.59
CA ARG A 18 -32.86 -0.23 -47.46
C ARG A 18 -34.37 -0.52 -47.39
N SER A 19 -34.98 -0.47 -46.19
CA SER A 19 -36.39 -0.11 -45.94
C SER A 19 -36.63 -0.14 -44.42
N SER A 20 -36.67 0.98 -43.69
CA SER A 20 -37.79 1.91 -43.41
C SER A 20 -38.90 1.38 -42.47
N VAL A 21 -39.03 2.07 -41.33
CA VAL A 21 -40.14 2.10 -40.34
C VAL A 21 -41.37 2.78 -40.98
N PRO A 22 -42.62 2.52 -40.52
CA PRO A 22 -43.36 3.59 -39.82
C PRO A 22 -44.45 3.17 -38.76
N THR A 23 -44.52 3.96 -37.66
CA THR A 23 -45.68 4.59 -36.95
C THR A 23 -46.81 3.85 -36.18
N SER A 24 -46.85 4.06 -34.83
CA SER A 24 -47.88 4.70 -33.94
C SER A 24 -49.38 4.19 -33.82
N PRO A 25 -50.27 4.75 -32.94
CA PRO A 25 -50.36 4.80 -31.45
C PRO A 25 -51.80 4.49 -30.85
N GLY A 26 -51.99 4.48 -29.50
CA GLY A 26 -53.31 4.59 -28.80
C GLY A 26 -53.30 4.05 -27.33
N GLN A 27 -53.54 4.83 -26.25
CA GLN A 27 -54.83 5.17 -25.56
C GLN A 27 -55.72 3.94 -25.23
N SER A 28 -56.36 3.71 -24.06
CA SER A 28 -56.56 4.43 -22.77
C SER A 28 -57.37 3.54 -21.77
N LEU A 29 -57.50 4.00 -20.50
CA LEU A 29 -58.61 3.84 -19.52
C LEU A 29 -58.76 2.61 -18.59
N ASP A 30 -58.75 2.94 -17.29
CA ASP A 30 -59.72 2.69 -16.19
C ASP A 30 -60.32 1.31 -15.88
N GLY A 31 -60.40 1.01 -14.56
CA GLY A 31 -61.34 0.04 -14.00
C GLY A 31 -61.09 -0.29 -12.52
N LYS A 32 -61.80 0.39 -11.62
CA LYS A 32 -62.01 0.03 -10.20
C LYS A 32 -63.03 -1.11 -10.09
N ASP A 33 -62.96 -1.85 -8.96
CA ASP A 33 -64.00 -2.55 -8.18
C ASP A 33 -63.35 -3.80 -7.54
N GLY A 34 -63.40 -4.13 -6.25
CA GLY A 34 -64.37 -3.81 -5.18
C GLY A 34 -65.03 -5.11 -4.70
N LEU A 35 -65.04 -5.35 -3.38
CA LEU A 35 -65.77 -6.38 -2.58
C LEU A 35 -64.96 -7.67 -2.30
N ASP A 36 -64.49 -7.92 -1.07
CA ASP A 36 -65.16 -8.16 0.24
C ASP A 36 -65.68 -9.61 0.36
N ASP A 37 -65.11 -10.35 1.31
CA ASP A 37 -65.80 -11.38 2.09
C ASP A 37 -64.88 -11.80 3.25
N GLY A 38 -65.27 -11.37 4.45
CA GLY A 38 -64.68 -11.79 5.71
C GLY A 38 -65.17 -13.17 6.15
N LEU A 39 -64.33 -13.88 6.91
CA LEU A 39 -64.73 -14.98 7.78
C LEU A 39 -63.81 -15.03 9.00
N ASP A 40 -64.39 -14.71 10.15
CA ASP A 40 -63.85 -14.87 11.51
C ASP A 40 -63.72 -16.36 11.87
N VAL A 41 -62.56 -16.78 12.40
CA VAL A 41 -62.47 -17.92 13.33
C VAL A 41 -61.39 -17.63 14.39
N MET A 42 -61.81 -17.57 15.64
CA MET A 42 -60.97 -17.45 16.84
C MET A 42 -60.13 -18.72 17.10
N SER A 43 -58.86 -18.57 17.48
CA SER A 43 -58.25 -19.38 18.56
C SER A 43 -56.96 -18.77 19.15
N THR A 44 -57.07 -18.40 20.43
CA THR A 44 -56.09 -18.54 21.54
C THR A 44 -54.59 -18.27 21.31
N SER A 45 -54.17 -17.07 21.75
CA SER A 45 -53.02 -16.76 22.64
C SER A 45 -51.95 -17.84 22.90
N THR A 46 -50.70 -17.56 22.47
CA THR A 46 -49.55 -17.48 23.40
C THR A 46 -48.55 -16.44 22.91
N ARG A 47 -48.25 -15.50 23.81
CA ARG A 47 -47.52 -14.26 23.61
C ARG A 47 -46.04 -14.49 23.93
N THR A 48 -45.16 -14.33 22.93
CA THR A 48 -43.74 -14.04 23.16
C THR A 48 -43.39 -12.85 22.28
N THR A 49 -43.36 -11.67 22.92
CA THR A 49 -43.03 -10.39 22.30
C THR A 49 -41.53 -10.34 21.99
N VAL A 50 -41.18 -10.54 20.71
CA VAL A 50 -39.98 -9.93 20.12
C VAL A 50 -40.46 -8.59 19.57
N GLY A 51 -39.80 -7.50 19.97
CA GLY A 51 -40.17 -6.14 19.56
C GLY A 51 -40.14 -6.01 18.04
N ASP A 52 -41.30 -5.69 17.48
CA ASP A 52 -41.51 -5.33 16.10
C ASP A 52 -41.31 -3.81 16.00
N ASP A 53 -40.09 -3.38 15.67
CA ASP A 53 -39.80 -2.00 15.28
C ASP A 53 -40.19 -1.84 13.81
N SER A 54 -41.49 -1.72 13.56
CA SER A 54 -42.05 -1.26 12.28
C SER A 54 -42.82 0.04 12.49
N ASP A 55 -42.07 1.09 12.86
CA ASP A 55 -42.55 2.47 12.76
C ASP A 55 -42.11 3.04 11.39
N PRO A 56 -43.03 3.33 10.44
CA PRO A 56 -42.67 3.71 9.07
C PRO A 56 -42.12 5.14 8.93
N ASP A 57 -42.02 5.91 10.01
CA ASP A 57 -41.53 7.31 10.01
C ASP A 57 -40.16 7.48 10.71
N THR A 58 -39.21 6.58 10.45
CA THR A 58 -37.87 6.65 11.06
C THR A 58 -36.85 7.43 10.22
N LEU A 59 -36.66 8.70 10.59
CA LEU A 59 -35.45 9.54 10.47
C LEU A 59 -34.46 9.18 9.34
N VAL A 60 -34.59 9.89 8.22
CA VAL A 60 -33.65 9.91 7.09
C VAL A 60 -32.34 10.59 7.54
N GLY A 61 -31.46 9.83 8.19
CA GLY A 61 -30.16 10.32 8.66
C GLY A 61 -29.13 9.20 8.83
N PRO A 62 -27.83 9.53 8.97
CA PRO A 62 -26.78 8.53 9.15
C PRO A 62 -27.04 7.67 10.39
N ARG A 63 -27.11 6.35 10.24
CA ARG A 63 -27.26 5.43 11.38
C ARG A 63 -25.92 5.27 12.10
N PRO A 64 -25.89 5.21 13.44
CA PRO A 64 -24.65 4.99 14.17
C PRO A 64 -24.10 3.58 13.88
N ILE A 65 -22.89 3.52 13.34
CA ILE A 65 -22.16 2.28 13.05
C ILE A 65 -21.55 1.73 14.33
N ARG A 66 -21.76 0.43 14.58
CA ARG A 66 -21.24 -0.33 15.73
C ARG A 66 -20.28 -1.42 15.30
N SER A 67 -20.41 -1.97 14.09
CA SER A 67 -19.59 -3.08 13.60
C SER A 67 -19.15 -2.93 12.15
N ILE A 68 -17.86 -3.21 11.90
CA ILE A 68 -17.25 -3.25 10.57
C ILE A 68 -16.57 -4.61 10.39
N CYS A 69 -16.85 -5.29 9.27
CA CYS A 69 -16.11 -6.47 8.84
C CYS A 69 -15.24 -6.11 7.63
N CYS A 70 -13.95 -6.43 7.68
CA CYS A 70 -13.04 -6.28 6.54
C CYS A 70 -12.65 -7.65 5.99
N VAL A 71 -13.10 -7.98 4.78
CA VAL A 71 -12.78 -9.23 4.09
C VAL A 71 -11.50 -9.05 3.29
N GLY A 72 -10.43 -9.69 3.77
CA GLY A 72 -9.06 -9.62 3.25
C GLY A 72 -8.09 -9.12 4.31
N ALA A 73 -7.30 -10.02 4.91
CA ALA A 73 -6.32 -9.68 5.95
C ALA A 73 -4.92 -9.37 5.37
N GLY A 74 -4.87 -8.82 4.16
CA GLY A 74 -3.64 -8.45 3.46
C GLY A 74 -3.11 -7.06 3.83
N TYR A 75 -2.26 -6.52 2.95
CA TYR A 75 -1.58 -5.24 3.12
C TYR A 75 -2.52 -4.02 3.22
N VAL A 76 -3.70 -4.12 2.62
CA VAL A 76 -4.70 -3.04 2.65
C VAL A 76 -5.65 -3.23 3.82
N GLY A 77 -6.35 -4.37 3.88
CA GLY A 77 -7.42 -4.59 4.84
C GLY A 77 -6.93 -4.61 6.29
N GLY A 78 -5.80 -5.26 6.58
CA GLY A 78 -5.25 -5.36 7.94
C GLY A 78 -4.91 -3.99 8.54
N PRO A 79 -3.95 -3.23 7.97
CA PRO A 79 -3.59 -1.90 8.45
C PRO A 79 -4.76 -0.91 8.48
N THR A 80 -5.61 -0.90 7.44
CA THR A 80 -6.79 -0.01 7.40
C THR A 80 -7.73 -0.30 8.56
N ALA A 81 -8.08 -1.57 8.79
CA ALA A 81 -8.94 -1.98 9.89
C ALA A 81 -8.32 -1.70 11.25
N ALA A 82 -7.01 -1.89 11.40
CA ALA A 82 -6.29 -1.60 12.64
C ALA A 82 -6.36 -0.11 12.99
N VAL A 83 -6.16 0.79 12.01
CA VAL A 83 -6.28 2.25 12.23
C VAL A 83 -7.72 2.66 12.50
N ILE A 84 -8.70 2.11 11.78
CA ILE A 84 -10.13 2.38 12.04
C ILE A 84 -10.48 1.99 13.48
N ALA A 85 -10.09 0.79 13.93
CA ALA A 85 -10.33 0.33 15.29
C ALA A 85 -9.61 1.21 16.31
N PHE A 86 -8.34 1.55 16.06
CA PHE A 86 -7.55 2.41 16.93
C PHE A 86 -8.19 3.79 17.13
N LYS A 87 -8.69 4.41 16.06
CA LYS A 87 -9.30 5.74 16.09
C LYS A 87 -10.77 5.76 16.50
N ASN A 88 -11.45 4.62 16.47
CA ASN A 88 -12.85 4.49 16.87
C ASN A 88 -13.04 3.38 17.92
N PRO A 89 -12.68 3.63 19.20
CA PRO A 89 -12.78 2.62 20.27
C PRO A 89 -14.19 2.03 20.46
N GLN A 90 -15.23 2.78 20.07
CA GLN A 90 -16.64 2.39 20.13
C GLN A 90 -17.09 1.44 19.01
N ILE A 91 -16.30 1.32 17.92
CA ILE A 91 -16.64 0.48 16.77
C ILE A 91 -15.90 -0.86 16.90
N ARG A 92 -16.64 -1.95 16.83
CA ARG A 92 -16.08 -3.30 16.73
C ARG A 92 -15.62 -3.55 15.29
N VAL A 93 -14.32 -3.76 15.09
CA VAL A 93 -13.73 -4.04 13.77
C VAL A 93 -13.24 -5.48 13.73
N THR A 94 -13.72 -6.27 12.77
CA THR A 94 -13.28 -7.65 12.57
C THR A 94 -12.69 -7.83 11.19
N VAL A 95 -11.43 -8.27 11.11
CA VAL A 95 -10.76 -8.62 9.85
C VAL A 95 -10.88 -10.12 9.62
N VAL A 96 -11.26 -10.52 8.42
CA VAL A 96 -11.43 -11.93 8.06
C VAL A 96 -10.67 -12.30 6.80
N ASP A 97 -10.19 -13.53 6.75
CA ASP A 97 -9.48 -14.11 5.60
C ASP A 97 -9.69 -15.62 5.60
N LYS A 98 -9.72 -16.23 4.40
CA LYS A 98 -9.80 -17.70 4.25
C LYS A 98 -8.45 -18.35 4.59
N ASP A 99 -7.36 -17.61 4.50
CA ASP A 99 -6.03 -18.06 4.93
C ASP A 99 -5.92 -18.07 6.46
N GLU A 100 -6.21 -19.23 7.06
CA GLU A 100 -6.09 -19.43 8.51
C GLU A 100 -4.67 -19.18 9.03
N ARG A 101 -3.63 -19.46 8.23
CA ARG A 101 -2.23 -19.23 8.65
C ARG A 101 -2.00 -17.74 8.83
N ARG A 102 -2.50 -16.92 7.89
CA ARG A 102 -2.45 -15.46 7.99
C ARG A 102 -3.22 -14.92 9.17
N ILE A 103 -4.44 -15.42 9.42
CA ILE A 103 -5.24 -15.04 10.60
C ILE A 103 -4.53 -15.41 11.90
N ARG A 104 -3.91 -16.59 11.99
CA ARG A 104 -3.09 -16.97 13.16
C ARG A 104 -1.93 -16.01 13.39
N ARG A 105 -1.24 -15.56 12.33
CA ARG A 105 -0.16 -14.56 12.45
C ARG A 105 -0.67 -13.21 12.98
N TRP A 106 -1.81 -12.72 12.47
CA TRP A 106 -2.44 -11.50 12.99
C TRP A 106 -2.87 -11.60 14.45
N ASN A 107 -3.19 -12.80 14.91
CA ASN A 107 -3.51 -13.10 16.31
C ASN A 107 -2.27 -13.48 17.14
N SER A 108 -1.06 -13.26 16.65
CA SER A 108 0.19 -13.56 17.36
C SER A 108 1.03 -12.30 17.58
N ARG A 109 2.19 -12.43 18.24
CA ARG A 109 3.20 -11.36 18.33
C ARG A 109 3.90 -11.06 17.00
N HIS A 110 3.98 -12.03 16.09
CA HIS A 110 4.65 -11.89 14.80
C HIS A 110 3.64 -11.64 13.69
N LEU A 111 3.31 -10.35 13.48
CA LEU A 111 2.37 -9.93 12.45
C LEU A 111 2.82 -10.38 11.04
N PRO A 112 1.89 -10.68 10.13
CA PRO A 112 2.23 -11.16 8.79
C PRO A 112 2.82 -10.09 7.87
N ILE A 113 2.74 -8.81 8.28
CA ILE A 113 3.20 -7.63 7.54
C ILE A 113 4.02 -6.77 8.48
N TYR A 114 5.13 -6.24 7.97
CA TYR A 114 5.92 -5.22 8.64
C TYR A 114 5.57 -3.83 8.07
N GLU A 115 5.21 -2.92 8.97
CA GLU A 115 5.00 -1.49 8.71
C GLU A 115 5.40 -0.73 9.98
N PRO A 116 6.15 0.38 9.89
CA PRO A 116 6.47 1.19 11.06
C PRO A 116 5.21 1.67 11.79
N GLY A 117 5.11 1.41 13.10
CA GLY A 117 3.98 1.79 13.94
C GLY A 117 2.79 0.82 13.93
N LEU A 118 2.79 -0.22 13.08
CA LEU A 118 1.65 -1.14 12.95
C LEU A 118 1.50 -2.03 14.18
N ALA A 119 2.61 -2.54 14.73
CA ALA A 119 2.59 -3.45 15.87
C ALA A 119 1.98 -2.77 17.10
N GLU A 120 2.35 -1.51 17.35
CA GLU A 120 1.87 -0.69 18.45
C GLU A 120 0.36 -0.44 18.34
N ILE A 121 -0.11 -0.06 17.14
CA ILE A 121 -1.54 0.16 16.86
C ILE A 121 -2.33 -1.14 17.07
N VAL A 122 -1.83 -2.27 16.57
CA VAL A 122 -2.48 -3.57 16.75
C VAL A 122 -2.53 -3.96 18.22
N ARG A 123 -1.44 -3.80 19.00
CA ARG A 123 -1.42 -4.09 20.43
C ARG A 123 -2.51 -3.29 21.18
N ILE A 124 -2.63 -1.99 20.89
CA ILE A 124 -3.63 -1.14 21.55
C ILE A 124 -5.05 -1.55 21.17
N ALA A 125 -5.33 -1.80 19.90
CA ALA A 125 -6.69 -2.06 19.43
C ALA A 125 -7.15 -3.51 19.65
N ARG A 126 -6.25 -4.50 19.52
CA ARG A 126 -6.52 -5.94 19.66
C ARG A 126 -6.47 -6.40 21.11
N ASP A 127 -5.51 -5.87 21.88
CA ASP A 127 -5.22 -6.40 23.23
C ASP A 127 -5.67 -5.42 24.32
N GLY A 128 -5.76 -4.12 24.03
CA GLY A 128 -6.24 -3.11 24.96
C GLY A 128 -5.15 -2.58 25.90
N LEU A 129 -5.54 -1.66 26.79
CA LEU A 129 -4.66 -1.01 27.77
C LEU A 129 -5.23 -1.15 29.19
N ARG A 130 -4.35 -1.44 30.15
CA ARG A 130 -4.67 -1.51 31.59
C ARG A 130 -4.64 -0.11 32.23
N ASP A 131 -5.40 0.09 33.30
CA ASP A 131 -5.36 1.32 34.08
C ASP A 131 -3.99 1.48 34.77
N HIS A 132 -3.39 2.68 34.69
CA HIS A 132 -2.25 3.05 35.53
C HIS A 132 -2.44 4.42 36.17
N LEU A 133 -2.22 4.45 37.49
CA LEU A 133 -1.88 5.66 38.23
C LEU A 133 -0.41 5.97 37.95
N THR A 134 -0.13 7.05 37.22
CA THR A 134 1.23 7.58 37.11
C THR A 134 1.67 8.10 38.49
N PRO A 135 2.78 7.62 39.08
CA PRO A 135 3.37 8.31 40.22
C PRO A 135 3.86 9.69 39.75
N PRO A 136 3.76 10.74 40.57
CA PRO A 136 4.25 12.06 40.18
C PRO A 136 5.74 11.97 39.87
N VAL A 137 6.12 12.42 38.67
CA VAL A 137 7.50 12.50 38.21
C VAL A 137 8.29 13.37 39.20
N SER A 138 9.19 12.78 39.99
CA SER A 138 10.10 13.54 40.84
C SER A 138 11.20 14.15 39.96
N THR A 139 11.04 15.40 39.57
CA THR A 139 12.17 16.20 39.08
C THR A 139 12.99 16.69 40.26
N ASN A 140 14.08 15.99 40.57
CA ASN A 140 15.41 16.55 40.86
C ASN A 140 16.25 15.58 41.71
N PRO A 141 17.50 15.29 41.32
CA PRO A 141 18.54 14.94 42.26
C PRO A 141 19.24 16.22 42.77
N GLU A 142 19.55 16.20 44.07
CA GLU A 142 20.37 17.15 44.85
C GLU A 142 19.68 18.29 45.62
N GLY A 143 19.88 18.27 46.96
CA GLY A 143 19.74 19.45 47.83
C GLY A 143 18.98 19.22 49.13
N ILE A 144 19.63 18.72 50.19
CA ILE A 144 19.12 18.81 51.57
C ILE A 144 19.24 20.27 52.04
N ARG A 145 18.14 20.90 52.49
CA ARG A 145 18.01 21.67 53.76
C ARG A 145 16.63 22.36 53.93
N ASN A 146 16.14 22.29 55.17
CA ASN A 146 14.89 22.76 55.78
C ASN A 146 14.36 24.15 55.35
N ILE A 147 13.03 24.32 55.31
CA ILE A 147 12.19 25.10 56.26
C ILE A 147 10.70 25.10 55.81
N SER A 148 9.84 25.15 56.84
CA SER A 148 8.39 25.11 57.02
C SER A 148 7.38 25.76 56.05
N GLU A 149 6.16 25.22 56.20
CA GLU A 149 4.80 25.81 56.07
C GLU A 149 4.03 25.62 54.75
N GLY A 150 2.78 25.17 54.94
CA GLY A 150 2.02 24.38 53.98
C GLY A 150 1.29 25.20 52.95
N HIS A 151 0.92 24.53 51.85
CA HIS A 151 -0.24 24.81 51.00
C HIS A 151 -0.56 23.52 50.23
N ASN A 152 -1.77 22.98 50.45
CA ASN A 152 -2.33 21.87 49.68
C ASN A 152 -2.46 22.30 48.21
N ARG A 153 -1.61 21.76 47.33
CA ARG A 153 -1.88 21.72 45.88
C ARG A 153 -2.03 20.26 45.49
N GLN A 154 -3.27 19.85 45.24
CA GLN A 154 -3.58 18.63 44.50
C GLN A 154 -2.90 18.74 43.12
N GLN A 155 -1.86 17.94 42.89
CA GLN A 155 -1.32 17.72 41.56
C GLN A 155 -2.20 16.66 40.90
N GLU A 156 -2.99 17.07 39.92
CA GLU A 156 -3.71 16.16 39.01
C GLU A 156 -2.69 15.40 38.15
N GLY A 157 -2.50 14.12 38.45
CA GLY A 157 -1.82 13.20 37.54
C GLY A 157 -2.72 12.88 36.35
N THR A 158 -2.16 12.92 35.13
CA THR A 158 -2.86 12.50 33.91
C THR A 158 -3.04 10.98 33.94
N THR A 159 -4.24 10.53 34.28
CA THR A 159 -4.64 9.12 34.18
C THR A 159 -4.86 8.72 32.72
N THR A 160 -4.01 7.85 32.16
CA THR A 160 -4.35 7.12 30.92
C THR A 160 -5.46 6.11 31.23
N SER A 161 -6.65 6.35 30.70
CA SER A 161 -7.83 5.48 30.88
C SER A 161 -7.62 4.12 30.23
N SER A 162 -8.02 3.04 30.91
CA SER A 162 -8.14 1.71 30.31
C SER A 162 -8.85 1.72 28.96
N ARG A 163 -8.41 0.83 28.07
CA ARG A 163 -8.99 0.67 26.73
C ARG A 163 -9.38 -0.78 26.51
N ILE A 164 -10.65 -1.00 26.21
CA ILE A 164 -11.18 -2.32 25.87
C ILE A 164 -10.80 -2.67 24.42
N PRO A 165 -10.38 -3.92 24.15
CA PRO A 165 -10.19 -4.44 22.79
C PRO A 165 -11.38 -4.22 21.87
N ASN A 166 -11.11 -3.74 20.65
CA ASN A 166 -12.12 -3.56 19.61
C ASN A 166 -11.71 -4.04 18.21
N LEU A 167 -10.48 -4.56 18.04
CA LEU A 167 -9.98 -5.18 16.80
C LEU A 167 -9.90 -6.70 16.94
N PHE A 168 -10.45 -7.44 15.98
CA PHE A 168 -10.49 -8.91 15.99
C PHE A 168 -10.06 -9.48 14.64
N PHE A 169 -9.42 -10.66 14.64
CA PHE A 169 -9.08 -11.41 13.42
C PHE A 169 -9.70 -12.81 13.46
N SER A 170 -10.38 -13.21 12.38
CA SER A 170 -11.17 -14.46 12.35
C SER A 170 -11.14 -15.14 10.98
N ALA A 171 -11.12 -16.47 10.96
CA ALA A 171 -11.33 -17.25 9.75
C ALA A 171 -12.83 -17.52 9.45
N ASN A 172 -13.74 -17.16 10.37
CA ASN A 172 -15.18 -17.35 10.21
C ASN A 172 -15.82 -16.19 9.42
N VAL A 173 -15.52 -16.17 8.11
CA VAL A 173 -15.92 -15.12 7.18
C VAL A 173 -17.44 -14.87 7.19
N SER A 174 -18.24 -15.90 6.96
CA SER A 174 -19.71 -15.76 6.82
C SER A 174 -20.39 -15.22 8.08
N LYS A 175 -19.93 -15.62 9.28
CA LYS A 175 -20.48 -15.10 10.54
C LYS A 175 -20.20 -13.61 10.69
N CYS A 176 -18.95 -13.20 10.48
CA CYS A 176 -18.55 -11.80 10.66
C CYS A 176 -19.23 -10.88 9.64
N ILE A 177 -19.47 -11.35 8.41
CA ILE A 177 -20.27 -10.61 7.42
C ILE A 177 -21.72 -10.40 7.91
N ARG A 178 -22.37 -11.44 8.43
CA ARG A 178 -23.77 -11.36 8.93
C ARG A 178 -23.97 -10.36 10.06
N GLU A 179 -22.96 -10.16 10.90
CA GLU A 179 -23.03 -9.36 12.13
C GLU A 179 -22.64 -7.88 11.93
N SER A 180 -22.25 -7.48 10.71
CA SER A 180 -21.62 -6.18 10.46
C SER A 180 -22.57 -5.14 9.87
N ASP A 181 -22.43 -3.88 10.29
CA ASP A 181 -23.13 -2.76 9.66
C ASP A 181 -22.45 -2.34 8.34
N ILE A 182 -21.11 -2.41 8.29
CA ILE A 182 -20.31 -2.16 7.09
C ILE A 182 -19.46 -3.39 6.77
N VAL A 183 -19.45 -3.79 5.49
CA VAL A 183 -18.61 -4.88 4.99
C VAL A 183 -17.65 -4.33 3.94
N VAL A 184 -16.36 -4.30 4.27
CA VAL A 184 -15.28 -3.82 3.42
C VAL A 184 -14.66 -4.99 2.64
N ILE A 185 -14.51 -4.87 1.33
CA ILE A 185 -13.84 -5.85 0.46
C ILE A 185 -12.45 -5.33 0.09
N ALA A 186 -11.41 -5.96 0.66
CA ALA A 186 -10.00 -5.57 0.55
C ALA A 186 -9.13 -6.75 0.10
N VAL A 187 -9.41 -7.30 -1.08
CA VAL A 187 -8.71 -8.46 -1.63
C VAL A 187 -7.77 -8.09 -2.78
N ASN A 188 -6.80 -8.97 -3.03
CA ASN A 188 -5.89 -8.79 -4.14
C ASN A 188 -6.61 -9.08 -5.47
N THR A 189 -6.34 -8.22 -6.44
CA THR A 189 -6.83 -8.28 -7.82
C THR A 189 -5.63 -8.21 -8.74
N PRO A 190 -4.86 -9.30 -8.93
CA PRO A 190 -3.62 -9.28 -9.69
C PRO A 190 -3.87 -9.04 -11.19
N THR A 191 -2.83 -8.81 -11.98
CA THR A 191 -2.96 -8.80 -13.44
C THR A 191 -3.31 -10.20 -13.95
N LYS A 192 -4.29 -10.28 -14.85
CA LYS A 192 -4.74 -11.50 -15.48
C LYS A 192 -3.62 -12.07 -16.36
N MET A 193 -3.29 -13.35 -16.20
CA MET A 193 -2.16 -13.97 -16.92
C MET A 193 -2.55 -14.78 -18.16
N ARG A 194 -3.85 -15.02 -18.39
CA ARG A 194 -4.36 -15.86 -19.48
C ARG A 194 -5.70 -15.37 -20.02
N GLY A 195 -6.04 -15.71 -21.27
CA GLY A 195 -7.31 -15.35 -21.91
C GLY A 195 -7.39 -13.88 -22.37
N SER A 196 -8.61 -13.40 -22.65
CA SER A 196 -8.82 -12.01 -23.07
C SER A 196 -8.34 -11.02 -22.00
N GLY A 197 -7.55 -10.03 -22.43
CA GLY A 197 -6.91 -9.04 -21.56
C GLY A 197 -5.67 -9.56 -20.81
N ALA A 198 -5.13 -10.74 -21.15
CA ALA A 198 -3.92 -11.24 -20.50
C ALA A 198 -2.75 -10.25 -20.57
N GLY A 199 -2.08 -10.06 -19.44
CA GLY A 199 -0.98 -9.12 -19.28
C GLY A 199 -1.40 -7.67 -19.11
N SER A 200 -2.71 -7.34 -19.10
CA SER A 200 -3.16 -5.96 -18.84
C SER A 200 -4.41 -5.85 -17.97
N ALA A 201 -5.43 -6.65 -18.23
CA ALA A 201 -6.67 -6.64 -17.47
C ALA A 201 -6.46 -7.13 -16.03
N THR A 202 -7.29 -6.62 -15.13
CA THR A 202 -7.37 -7.08 -13.75
C THR A 202 -8.05 -8.45 -13.66
N ASP A 203 -7.45 -9.37 -12.90
CA ASP A 203 -8.08 -10.63 -12.53
C ASP A 203 -9.06 -10.40 -11.37
N MET A 204 -10.35 -10.51 -11.69
CA MET A 204 -11.45 -10.29 -10.76
C MET A 204 -11.88 -11.57 -10.01
N THR A 205 -11.24 -12.72 -10.23
CA THR A 205 -11.67 -14.03 -9.68
C THR A 205 -11.82 -13.99 -8.16
N ALA A 206 -10.83 -13.47 -7.43
CA ALA A 206 -10.87 -13.41 -5.97
C ALA A 206 -11.91 -12.39 -5.48
N PHE A 207 -12.06 -11.26 -6.19
CA PHE A 207 -13.03 -10.23 -5.86
C PHE A 207 -14.46 -10.73 -6.06
N GLU A 208 -14.77 -11.33 -7.21
CA GLU A 208 -16.08 -11.90 -7.52
C GLU A 208 -16.49 -12.97 -6.50
N ALA A 209 -15.56 -13.86 -6.13
CA ALA A 209 -15.83 -14.88 -5.13
C ALA A 209 -16.16 -14.28 -3.76
N VAL A 210 -15.43 -13.24 -3.34
CA VAL A 210 -15.71 -12.54 -2.08
C VAL A 210 -16.98 -11.71 -2.15
N ALA A 211 -17.22 -11.00 -3.25
CA ALA A 211 -18.46 -10.26 -3.47
C ALA A 211 -19.68 -11.19 -3.39
N ALA A 212 -19.58 -12.39 -3.97
CA ALA A 212 -20.62 -13.41 -3.87
C ALA A 212 -20.88 -13.86 -2.41
N ASP A 213 -19.81 -14.11 -1.63
CA ASP A 213 -19.92 -14.46 -0.20
C ASP A 213 -20.54 -13.30 0.60
N VAL A 214 -20.15 -12.05 0.30
CA VAL A 214 -20.70 -10.84 0.94
C VAL A 214 -22.18 -10.67 0.62
N VAL A 215 -22.58 -10.75 -0.66
CA VAL A 215 -23.99 -10.65 -1.07
C VAL A 215 -24.83 -11.74 -0.40
N GLN A 216 -24.32 -12.97 -0.31
CA GLN A 216 -25.03 -14.09 0.31
C GLN A 216 -25.23 -13.93 1.82
N HIS A 217 -24.30 -13.28 2.52
CA HIS A 217 -24.27 -13.27 3.98
C HIS A 217 -24.50 -11.91 4.62
N ALA A 218 -24.40 -10.79 3.89
CA ALA A 218 -24.62 -9.46 4.47
C ALA A 218 -26.05 -9.35 4.98
N ARG A 219 -26.25 -8.77 6.16
CA ARG A 219 -27.60 -8.52 6.68
C ARG A 219 -28.23 -7.32 5.97
N ASN A 220 -29.56 -7.27 5.92
CA ASN A 220 -30.28 -6.19 5.24
C ASN A 220 -29.90 -4.82 5.84
N GLY A 221 -29.70 -3.82 4.97
CA GLY A 221 -29.25 -2.49 5.37
C GLY A 221 -27.75 -2.36 5.66
N SER A 222 -26.94 -3.40 5.42
CA SER A 222 -25.48 -3.27 5.47
C SER A 222 -24.96 -2.43 4.31
N ILE A 223 -23.91 -1.65 4.55
CA ILE A 223 -23.19 -0.92 3.50
C ILE A 223 -22.02 -1.79 3.04
N ILE A 224 -21.93 -2.04 1.72
CA ILE A 224 -20.83 -2.78 1.11
C ILE A 224 -19.81 -1.75 0.60
N VAL A 225 -18.54 -1.88 1.00
CA VAL A 225 -17.48 -0.93 0.65
C VAL A 225 -16.38 -1.66 -0.12
N GLU A 226 -16.19 -1.29 -1.36
CA GLU A 226 -15.07 -1.68 -2.20
C GLU A 226 -13.84 -0.84 -1.79
N LYS A 227 -12.78 -1.48 -1.27
CA LYS A 227 -11.52 -0.83 -0.83
C LYS A 227 -10.34 -1.22 -1.72
N SER A 228 -10.51 -2.25 -2.53
CA SER A 228 -9.45 -2.85 -3.33
C SER A 228 -9.10 -1.89 -4.48
N THR A 229 -8.08 -2.21 -5.28
CA THR A 229 -7.91 -1.50 -6.55
C THR A 229 -8.54 -2.34 -7.64
N VAL A 230 -9.72 -1.94 -8.07
CA VAL A 230 -10.56 -2.68 -9.03
C VAL A 230 -10.73 -1.87 -10.32
N PRO A 231 -11.00 -2.52 -11.46
CA PRO A 231 -11.43 -1.82 -12.65
C PRO A 231 -12.78 -1.14 -12.41
N CYS A 232 -13.10 -0.14 -13.23
CA CYS A 232 -14.39 0.51 -13.12
C CYS A 232 -15.55 -0.45 -13.45
N LYS A 233 -16.76 -0.15 -12.94
CA LYS A 233 -18.00 -0.98 -13.01
C LYS A 233 -18.11 -2.08 -11.95
N THR A 234 -17.24 -2.10 -10.96
CA THR A 234 -17.27 -3.15 -9.94
C THR A 234 -18.53 -3.07 -9.09
N ALA A 235 -19.01 -1.87 -8.78
CA ALA A 235 -20.29 -1.72 -8.10
C ALA A 235 -21.48 -2.25 -8.92
N GLN A 236 -21.48 -2.06 -10.25
CA GLN A 236 -22.54 -2.59 -11.12
C GLN A 236 -22.55 -4.12 -11.07
N MET A 237 -21.39 -4.75 -11.11
CA MET A 237 -21.27 -6.21 -10.98
C MET A 237 -21.85 -6.71 -9.64
N ILE A 238 -21.58 -6.01 -8.52
CA ILE A 238 -22.17 -6.37 -7.22
C ILE A 238 -23.70 -6.20 -7.23
N GLN A 239 -24.22 -5.12 -7.85
CA GLN A 239 -25.67 -4.92 -8.00
C GLN A 239 -26.34 -6.05 -8.80
N GLU A 240 -25.71 -6.50 -9.90
CA GLU A 240 -26.18 -7.63 -10.70
C GLU A 240 -26.19 -8.93 -9.87
N MET A 241 -25.17 -9.17 -9.04
CA MET A 241 -25.14 -10.31 -8.12
C MET A 241 -26.27 -10.26 -7.09
N ILE A 242 -26.57 -9.08 -6.54
CA ILE A 242 -27.69 -8.87 -5.60
C ILE A 242 -29.01 -9.17 -6.28
N ALA A 243 -29.25 -8.62 -7.48
CA ALA A 243 -30.51 -8.80 -8.21
C ALA A 243 -30.83 -10.27 -8.48
N VAL A 244 -29.81 -11.10 -8.71
CA VAL A 244 -29.96 -12.54 -8.95
C VAL A 244 -30.08 -13.34 -7.65
N ARG A 245 -29.23 -13.06 -6.66
CA ARG A 245 -29.12 -13.91 -5.45
C ARG A 245 -30.08 -13.53 -4.33
N ARG A 246 -30.52 -12.25 -4.30
CA ARG A 246 -31.38 -11.68 -3.26
C ARG A 246 -32.42 -10.74 -3.90
N PRO A 247 -33.31 -11.27 -4.75
CA PRO A 247 -34.29 -10.46 -5.47
C PRO A 247 -35.18 -9.68 -4.50
N GLY A 248 -35.36 -8.39 -4.76
CA GLY A 248 -36.17 -7.49 -3.93
C GLY A 248 -35.43 -6.87 -2.73
N GLU A 249 -34.19 -7.29 -2.45
CA GLU A 249 -33.36 -6.64 -1.43
C GLU A 249 -32.46 -5.55 -2.02
N HIS A 250 -32.15 -4.56 -1.19
CA HIS A 250 -31.34 -3.40 -1.56
C HIS A 250 -30.15 -3.22 -0.62
N PHE A 251 -28.98 -2.98 -1.20
CA PHE A 251 -27.73 -2.69 -0.49
C PHE A 251 -27.06 -1.48 -1.13
N GLU A 252 -26.55 -0.60 -0.28
CA GLU A 252 -25.70 0.50 -0.73
C GLU A 252 -24.27 0.02 -0.94
N ILE A 253 -23.70 0.38 -2.09
CA ILE A 253 -22.35 0.00 -2.50
C ILE A 253 -21.53 1.27 -2.66
N LEU A 254 -20.42 1.34 -1.94
CA LEU A 254 -19.48 2.46 -1.97
C LEU A 254 -18.14 2.01 -2.55
N SER A 255 -17.49 2.89 -3.31
CA SER A 255 -16.06 2.77 -3.60
C SER A 255 -15.28 3.63 -2.62
N ASN A 256 -14.23 3.11 -2.02
CA ASN A 256 -13.38 3.80 -1.08
C ASN A 256 -11.91 3.40 -1.29
N PRO A 257 -11.27 3.88 -2.37
CA PRO A 257 -9.91 3.46 -2.70
C PRO A 257 -8.93 3.73 -1.56
N GLU A 258 -7.90 2.89 -1.45
CA GLU A 258 -6.75 3.15 -0.57
C GLU A 258 -5.73 4.07 -1.25
N PHE A 259 -4.95 4.84 -0.48
CA PHE A 259 -3.80 5.61 -0.99
C PHE A 259 -2.56 5.44 -0.10
N LEU A 260 -2.44 4.30 0.56
CA LEU A 260 -1.28 3.98 1.41
C LEU A 260 -0.09 3.56 0.55
N ALA A 261 1.12 3.84 1.04
CA ALA A 261 2.35 3.35 0.43
C ALA A 261 3.10 2.45 1.41
N ALA A 262 3.71 1.39 0.88
CA ALA A 262 4.50 0.47 1.68
C ALA A 262 5.66 1.19 2.39
N GLY A 263 5.87 0.91 3.67
CA GLY A 263 6.85 1.56 4.55
C GLY A 263 6.36 2.86 5.20
N THR A 264 5.21 3.40 4.78
CA THR A 264 4.56 4.58 5.37
C THR A 264 3.07 4.36 5.64
N ALA A 265 2.57 3.12 5.55
CA ALA A 265 1.12 2.88 5.47
C ALA A 265 0.38 3.39 6.72
N ILE A 266 0.97 3.24 7.91
CA ILE A 266 0.39 3.76 9.15
C ILE A 266 0.31 5.29 9.15
N HIS A 267 1.38 5.96 8.76
CA HIS A 267 1.38 7.41 8.62
C HIS A 267 0.34 7.87 7.60
N ASP A 268 0.26 7.22 6.44
CA ASP A 268 -0.68 7.56 5.37
C ASP A 268 -2.15 7.36 5.78
N LEU A 269 -2.43 6.36 6.62
CA LEU A 269 -3.77 6.11 7.18
C LEU A 269 -4.16 7.09 8.30
N LEU A 270 -3.18 7.55 9.10
CA LEU A 270 -3.39 8.50 10.18
C LEU A 270 -3.46 9.96 9.69
N HIS A 271 -2.70 10.28 8.65
CA HIS A 271 -2.56 11.61 8.09
C HIS A 271 -2.73 11.62 6.56
N PRO A 272 -3.87 11.14 6.03
CA PRO A 272 -4.06 11.08 4.59
C PRO A 272 -4.14 12.49 3.98
N ASP A 273 -3.61 12.63 2.77
CA ASP A 273 -3.84 13.83 1.95
C ASP A 273 -5.34 14.02 1.69
N ARG A 274 -6.05 12.92 1.43
CA ARG A 274 -7.50 12.85 1.19
C ARG A 274 -8.04 11.44 1.41
N VAL A 275 -9.32 11.35 1.73
CA VAL A 275 -10.13 10.13 1.64
C VAL A 275 -11.16 10.34 0.53
N ILE A 276 -11.34 9.35 -0.36
CA ILE A 276 -12.35 9.41 -1.43
C ILE A 276 -13.43 8.38 -1.13
N ILE A 277 -14.69 8.78 -1.23
CA ILE A 277 -15.87 7.92 -1.08
C ILE A 277 -16.76 8.14 -2.31
N GLY A 278 -16.82 7.13 -3.18
CA GLY A 278 -17.76 7.06 -4.30
C GLY A 278 -19.07 6.43 -3.88
N SER A 279 -20.20 7.02 -4.23
CA SER A 279 -21.55 6.47 -3.97
C SER A 279 -22.48 6.61 -5.17
N ALA A 280 -23.64 5.94 -5.11
CA ALA A 280 -24.74 6.29 -5.98
C ALA A 280 -25.18 7.75 -5.75
N THR A 281 -25.78 8.37 -6.77
CA THR A 281 -26.28 9.75 -6.71
C THR A 281 -27.66 9.86 -6.05
N THR A 282 -28.26 8.73 -5.67
CA THR A 282 -29.50 8.64 -4.89
C THR A 282 -29.32 9.22 -3.50
N GLU A 283 -30.43 9.48 -2.81
CA GLU A 283 -30.37 10.02 -1.46
C GLU A 283 -29.82 8.99 -0.48
N GLU A 284 -30.24 7.73 -0.62
CA GLU A 284 -29.76 6.58 0.14
C GLU A 284 -28.25 6.38 -0.04
N GLY A 285 -27.75 6.52 -1.27
CA GLY A 285 -26.32 6.43 -1.57
C GLY A 285 -25.50 7.54 -0.92
N LYS A 286 -26.02 8.78 -0.91
CA LYS A 286 -25.37 9.90 -0.20
C LYS A 286 -25.38 9.69 1.31
N ILE A 287 -26.46 9.16 1.87
CA ILE A 287 -26.55 8.83 3.31
C ILE A 287 -25.53 7.74 3.66
N ALA A 288 -25.38 6.70 2.83
CA ALA A 288 -24.35 5.68 3.01
C ALA A 288 -22.94 6.27 2.94
N ALA A 289 -22.67 7.17 1.98
CA ALA A 289 -21.40 7.87 1.86
C ALA A 289 -21.09 8.71 3.12
N GLN A 290 -22.08 9.44 3.64
CA GLN A 290 -21.94 10.23 4.87
C GLN A 290 -21.76 9.35 6.11
N THR A 291 -22.39 8.19 6.14
CA THR A 291 -22.23 7.20 7.20
C THR A 291 -20.78 6.70 7.24
N LEU A 292 -20.18 6.37 6.09
CA LEU A 292 -18.75 6.01 6.01
C LEU A 292 -17.83 7.21 6.29
N ALA A 293 -18.18 8.41 5.83
CA ALA A 293 -17.45 9.64 6.13
C ALA A 293 -17.39 9.90 7.64
N GLY A 294 -18.48 9.63 8.38
CA GLY A 294 -18.54 9.73 9.83
C GLY A 294 -17.57 8.80 10.56
N VAL A 295 -17.26 7.63 10.00
CA VAL A 295 -16.21 6.73 10.53
C VAL A 295 -14.84 7.39 10.42
N TYR A 296 -14.53 7.98 9.25
CA TYR A 296 -13.27 8.68 9.00
C TYR A 296 -13.13 10.00 9.78
N ALA A 297 -14.24 10.71 9.99
CA ALA A 297 -14.29 11.95 10.75
C ALA A 297 -13.87 11.79 12.22
N GLY A 298 -13.75 10.55 12.73
CA GLY A 298 -13.17 10.26 14.04
C GLY A 298 -11.70 10.70 14.18
N TRP A 299 -10.98 10.90 13.08
CA TRP A 299 -9.60 11.43 13.13
C TRP A 299 -9.16 12.26 11.90
N ILE A 300 -9.96 12.28 10.84
CA ILE A 300 -9.65 12.99 9.60
C ILE A 300 -10.52 14.23 9.50
N ASP A 301 -9.92 15.37 9.18
CA ASP A 301 -10.64 16.61 8.90
C ASP A 301 -11.63 16.40 7.75
N GLN A 302 -12.89 16.83 7.95
CA GLN A 302 -13.95 16.73 6.96
C GLN A 302 -13.56 17.35 5.61
N ALA A 303 -12.73 18.40 5.61
CA ALA A 303 -12.24 19.04 4.39
C ALA A 303 -11.34 18.12 3.52
N ARG A 304 -10.82 17.04 4.10
CA ARG A 304 -10.03 16.02 3.39
C ARG A 304 -10.87 14.80 2.96
N ILE A 305 -12.15 14.76 3.30
CA ILE A 305 -13.07 13.67 2.92
C ILE A 305 -13.87 14.12 1.70
N ILE A 306 -13.58 13.51 0.55
CA ILE A 306 -14.18 13.82 -0.74
C ILE A 306 -15.24 12.78 -1.07
N THR A 307 -16.49 13.20 -1.17
CA THR A 307 -17.58 12.35 -1.68
C THR A 307 -17.83 12.62 -3.16
N THR A 308 -17.94 11.57 -3.98
CA THR A 308 -18.16 11.66 -5.43
C THR A 308 -19.03 10.49 -5.91
N ASN A 309 -19.27 10.36 -7.22
CA ASN A 309 -19.91 9.17 -7.77
C ASN A 309 -18.92 7.98 -7.81
N ILE A 310 -19.45 6.75 -7.80
CA ILE A 310 -18.65 5.51 -7.78
C ILE A 310 -17.58 5.49 -8.89
N TRP A 311 -17.99 5.77 -10.14
CA TRP A 311 -17.10 5.73 -11.29
C TRP A 311 -15.92 6.69 -11.18
N SER A 312 -16.17 7.92 -10.72
CA SER A 312 -15.12 8.90 -10.48
C SER A 312 -14.18 8.47 -9.36
N SER A 313 -14.67 7.79 -8.33
CA SER A 313 -13.83 7.24 -7.25
C SER A 313 -12.91 6.12 -7.75
N GLU A 314 -13.46 5.12 -8.46
CA GLU A 314 -12.70 4.01 -9.02
C GLU A 314 -11.61 4.51 -9.99
N LEU A 315 -11.99 5.41 -10.91
CA LEU A 315 -11.05 5.97 -11.90
C LEU A 315 -9.95 6.83 -11.25
N ALA A 316 -10.29 7.61 -10.21
CA ALA A 316 -9.32 8.48 -9.55
C ALA A 316 -8.13 7.70 -8.97
N LYS A 317 -8.34 6.46 -8.49
CA LYS A 317 -7.26 5.62 -8.00
C LYS A 317 -6.30 5.20 -9.11
N LEU A 318 -6.82 4.71 -10.24
CA LEU A 318 -6.02 4.29 -11.39
C LEU A 318 -5.21 5.46 -11.97
N VAL A 319 -5.86 6.61 -12.14
CA VAL A 319 -5.22 7.81 -12.68
C VAL A 319 -4.16 8.36 -11.72
N ALA A 320 -4.44 8.45 -10.42
CA ALA A 320 -3.47 8.95 -9.45
C ALA A 320 -2.18 8.10 -9.44
N ASN A 321 -2.31 6.77 -9.40
CA ASN A 321 -1.15 5.88 -9.44
C ASN A 321 -0.42 5.94 -10.79
N SER A 322 -1.15 6.08 -11.89
CA SER A 322 -0.56 6.25 -13.23
C SER A 322 0.24 7.55 -13.35
N MET A 323 -0.26 8.66 -12.78
CA MET A 323 0.47 9.94 -12.77
C MET A 323 1.72 9.89 -11.90
N LEU A 324 1.67 9.23 -10.73
CA LEU A 324 2.85 9.04 -9.88
C LEU A 324 3.94 8.24 -10.61
N ALA A 325 3.56 7.13 -11.24
CA ALA A 325 4.47 6.30 -12.02
C ALA A 325 4.98 7.01 -13.28
N GLN A 326 4.15 7.82 -13.93
CA GLN A 326 4.55 8.63 -15.07
C GLN A 326 5.70 9.57 -14.72
N ARG A 327 5.65 10.24 -13.57
CA ARG A 327 6.74 11.12 -13.12
C ARG A 327 8.08 10.37 -13.01
N LEU A 328 8.05 9.15 -12.46
CA LEU A 328 9.23 8.29 -12.36
C LEU A 328 9.75 7.87 -13.74
N SER A 329 8.87 7.44 -14.65
CA SER A 329 9.25 7.08 -16.02
C SER A 329 9.78 8.30 -16.80
N SER A 330 9.16 9.47 -16.63
CA SER A 330 9.63 10.71 -17.23
C SER A 330 11.03 11.08 -16.74
N ILE A 331 11.31 11.05 -15.44
CA ILE A 331 12.65 11.38 -14.95
C ILE A 331 13.67 10.30 -15.32
N ASN A 332 13.27 9.03 -15.38
CA ASN A 332 14.11 7.94 -15.85
C ASN A 332 14.47 8.08 -17.34
N SER A 333 13.57 8.54 -18.20
CA SER A 333 13.92 8.80 -19.60
C SER A 333 14.98 9.91 -19.73
N ILE A 334 14.85 10.96 -18.92
CA ILE A 334 15.84 12.05 -18.85
C ILE A 334 17.18 11.57 -18.27
N SER A 335 17.19 10.58 -17.37
CA SER A 335 18.43 10.00 -16.85
C SER A 335 19.32 9.41 -17.97
N ALA A 336 18.71 8.77 -18.98
CA ALA A 336 19.45 8.26 -20.14
C ALA A 336 20.05 9.40 -20.99
N LEU A 337 19.34 10.53 -21.13
CA LEU A 337 19.86 11.72 -21.81
C LEU A 337 21.02 12.36 -21.03
N CYS A 338 20.92 12.40 -19.70
CA CYS A 338 21.99 12.89 -18.82
C CYS A 338 23.28 12.08 -19.02
N GLU A 339 23.17 10.75 -18.98
CA GLU A 339 24.28 9.82 -19.24
C GLU A 339 24.95 10.02 -20.62
N ALA A 340 24.18 10.40 -21.64
CA ALA A 340 24.68 10.62 -23.00
C ALA A 340 25.28 12.01 -23.25
N THR A 341 24.95 13.00 -22.41
CA THR A 341 25.28 14.41 -22.64
C THR A 341 26.26 15.00 -21.62
N GLY A 342 26.46 14.33 -20.47
CA GLY A 342 27.29 14.84 -19.38
C GLY A 342 26.53 15.69 -18.35
N ALA A 343 25.20 15.81 -18.47
CA ALA A 343 24.37 16.39 -17.42
C ALA A 343 24.18 15.40 -16.25
N GLU A 344 23.81 15.91 -15.08
CA GLU A 344 23.59 15.11 -13.87
C GLU A 344 22.11 15.08 -13.49
N ILE A 345 21.53 13.88 -13.40
CA ILE A 345 20.08 13.71 -13.21
C ILE A 345 19.59 14.31 -11.89
N ASN A 346 20.41 14.27 -10.83
CA ASN A 346 20.04 14.83 -9.53
C ASN A 346 19.94 16.37 -9.59
N GLU A 347 20.80 17.03 -10.36
CA GLU A 347 20.75 18.48 -10.57
C GLU A 347 19.53 18.88 -11.40
N VAL A 348 19.28 18.14 -12.49
CA VAL A 348 18.09 18.36 -13.34
C VAL A 348 16.80 18.17 -12.53
N SER A 349 16.71 17.08 -11.76
CA SER A 349 15.54 16.77 -10.92
C SER A 349 15.30 17.84 -9.86
N ALA A 350 16.37 18.30 -9.19
CA ALA A 350 16.29 19.37 -8.20
C ALA A 350 15.82 20.69 -8.84
N SER A 351 16.36 21.05 -10.00
CA SER A 351 16.01 22.27 -10.73
C SER A 351 14.53 22.31 -11.14
N ILE A 352 14.03 21.25 -11.79
CA ILE A 352 12.61 21.21 -12.20
C ILE A 352 11.66 21.07 -11.02
N GLY A 353 12.09 20.44 -9.93
CA GLY A 353 11.29 20.25 -8.72
C GLY A 353 11.04 21.54 -7.93
N MET A 354 11.86 22.58 -8.15
CA MET A 354 11.65 23.90 -7.55
C MET A 354 10.43 24.64 -8.12
N ASP A 355 9.99 24.30 -9.34
CA ASP A 355 8.73 24.82 -9.86
C ASP A 355 7.56 24.15 -9.12
N THR A 356 6.85 24.92 -8.30
CA THR A 356 5.76 24.40 -7.45
C THR A 356 4.61 23.77 -8.23
N ARG A 357 4.48 24.05 -9.53
CA ARG A 357 3.47 23.42 -10.41
C ARG A 357 3.89 22.00 -10.81
N VAL A 358 5.19 21.73 -10.82
CA VAL A 358 5.76 20.39 -11.03
C VAL A 358 5.89 19.68 -9.68
N GLY A 359 6.44 20.36 -8.67
CA GLY A 359 6.74 19.82 -7.35
C GLY A 359 7.95 18.89 -7.34
N ASP A 360 8.55 18.70 -6.16
CA ASP A 360 9.81 17.97 -5.93
C ASP A 360 9.65 16.45 -5.72
N LYS A 361 8.43 15.98 -5.45
CA LYS A 361 8.14 14.57 -5.16
C LYS A 361 8.14 13.71 -6.43
N PHE A 362 8.47 12.42 -6.30
CA PHE A 362 8.45 11.44 -7.40
C PHE A 362 9.33 11.82 -8.61
N LEU A 363 10.40 12.58 -8.37
CA LEU A 363 11.39 12.97 -9.38
C LEU A 363 12.77 12.35 -9.12
N ARG A 364 12.80 11.20 -8.45
CA ARG A 364 14.06 10.50 -8.20
C ARG A 364 14.23 9.38 -9.22
N ALA A 365 15.25 9.53 -10.07
CA ALA A 365 15.62 8.50 -11.03
C ALA A 365 16.18 7.25 -10.32
N GLY A 366 16.11 6.12 -11.01
CA GLY A 366 16.66 4.85 -10.53
C GLY A 366 16.41 3.74 -11.54
N ILE A 367 16.65 2.49 -11.16
CA ILE A 367 16.51 1.31 -12.04
C ILE A 367 15.11 1.12 -12.62
N GLY A 368 14.09 1.70 -11.97
CA GLY A 368 12.70 1.57 -12.36
C GLY A 368 11.80 1.42 -11.13
N PHE A 369 10.53 1.75 -11.29
CA PHE A 369 9.54 1.52 -10.25
C PHE A 369 9.15 0.03 -10.19
N GLY A 370 8.84 -0.44 -8.99
CA GLY A 370 8.28 -1.77 -8.72
C GLY A 370 7.03 -1.69 -7.84
N GLY A 371 6.72 -2.78 -7.15
CA GLY A 371 5.54 -2.89 -6.29
C GLY A 371 4.27 -3.29 -7.04
N SER A 372 3.30 -3.83 -6.32
CA SER A 372 2.10 -4.44 -6.90
C SER A 372 1.10 -3.45 -7.54
N CYS A 373 1.29 -2.14 -7.37
CA CYS A 373 0.29 -1.14 -7.75
C CYS A 373 0.58 -0.51 -9.11
N PHE A 374 1.75 0.13 -9.31
CA PHE A 374 1.96 0.98 -10.50
C PHE A 374 1.78 0.26 -11.83
N LYS A 375 2.53 -0.83 -12.08
CA LYS A 375 2.44 -1.56 -13.35
C LYS A 375 1.03 -2.08 -13.60
N LYS A 376 0.42 -2.67 -12.57
CA LYS A 376 -0.94 -3.21 -12.61
C LYS A 376 -1.97 -2.12 -12.96
N ASP A 377 -1.94 -1.00 -12.26
CA ASP A 377 -2.95 0.06 -12.39
C ASP A 377 -2.84 0.80 -13.73
N ILE A 378 -1.61 1.04 -14.20
CA ILE A 378 -1.40 1.60 -15.55
C ILE A 378 -1.96 0.65 -16.59
N LEU A 379 -1.62 -0.64 -16.53
CA LEU A 379 -2.09 -1.60 -17.53
C LEU A 379 -3.61 -1.82 -17.46
N SER A 380 -4.20 -1.69 -16.26
CA SER A 380 -5.65 -1.67 -16.08
C SER A 380 -6.29 -0.45 -16.74
N LEU A 381 -5.66 0.74 -16.61
CA LEU A 381 -6.10 1.97 -17.28
C LEU A 381 -5.96 1.88 -18.80
N VAL A 382 -4.87 1.30 -19.29
CA VAL A 382 -4.64 1.03 -20.73
C VAL A 382 -5.72 0.11 -21.27
N TYR A 383 -5.97 -1.02 -20.59
CA TYR A 383 -7.01 -1.96 -20.98
C TYR A 383 -8.41 -1.34 -20.96
N LEU A 384 -8.71 -0.52 -19.95
CA LEU A 384 -9.96 0.23 -19.87
C LEU A 384 -10.12 1.16 -21.09
N ALA A 385 -9.09 1.95 -21.42
CA ALA A 385 -9.11 2.85 -22.56
C ALA A 385 -9.33 2.11 -23.89
N GLU A 386 -8.57 1.04 -24.13
CA GLU A 386 -8.69 0.22 -25.35
C GLU A 386 -10.07 -0.45 -25.45
N SER A 387 -10.62 -0.93 -24.34
CA SER A 387 -11.96 -1.52 -24.31
C SER A 387 -13.08 -0.54 -24.65
N LEU A 388 -12.82 0.77 -24.50
CA LEU A 388 -13.73 1.86 -24.86
C LEU A 388 -13.44 2.42 -26.27
N GLY A 389 -12.50 1.84 -27.01
CA GLY A 389 -12.09 2.30 -28.34
C GLY A 389 -11.15 3.52 -28.34
N LEU A 390 -10.56 3.87 -27.19
CA LEU A 390 -9.65 5.01 -27.01
C LEU A 390 -8.18 4.57 -27.11
N ASN A 391 -7.78 4.06 -28.29
CA ASN A 391 -6.47 3.44 -28.49
C ASN A 391 -5.31 4.41 -28.26
N GLU A 392 -5.43 5.67 -28.65
CA GLU A 392 -4.39 6.70 -28.45
C GLU A 392 -4.15 6.98 -26.97
N VAL A 393 -5.22 6.94 -26.15
CA VAL A 393 -5.13 7.08 -24.69
C VAL A 393 -4.45 5.86 -24.08
N GLY A 394 -4.80 4.66 -24.56
CA GLY A 394 -4.14 3.41 -24.18
C GLY A 394 -2.64 3.45 -24.47
N GLU A 395 -2.25 3.83 -25.68
CA GLU A 395 -0.84 3.89 -26.08
C GLU A 395 -0.05 4.94 -25.28
N TYR A 396 -0.64 6.10 -25.01
CA TYR A 396 -0.01 7.13 -24.18
C TYR A 396 0.37 6.60 -22.79
N TRP A 397 -0.55 5.92 -22.11
CA TRP A 397 -0.28 5.37 -20.77
C TRP A 397 0.62 4.13 -20.82
N ARG A 398 0.57 3.34 -21.91
CA ARG A 398 1.46 2.20 -22.13
C ARG A 398 2.93 2.61 -22.12
N GLN A 399 3.27 3.78 -22.66
CA GLN A 399 4.64 4.32 -22.67
C GLN A 399 5.24 4.47 -21.26
N VAL A 400 4.43 4.66 -20.23
CA VAL A 400 4.92 4.71 -18.84
C VAL A 400 5.54 3.38 -18.43
N VAL A 401 4.92 2.25 -18.79
CA VAL A 401 5.44 0.91 -18.51
C VAL A 401 6.62 0.57 -19.44
N THR A 402 6.50 0.88 -20.73
CA THR A 402 7.57 0.67 -21.73
C THR A 402 8.88 1.35 -21.30
N MET A 403 8.81 2.60 -20.83
CA MET A 403 9.98 3.34 -20.35
C MET A 403 10.57 2.72 -19.08
N ASN A 404 9.74 2.20 -18.18
CA ASN A 404 10.18 1.53 -16.97
C ASN A 404 10.92 0.21 -17.27
N GLU A 405 10.44 -0.56 -18.26
CA GLU A 405 11.10 -1.78 -18.75
C GLU A 405 12.42 -1.46 -19.47
N TYR A 406 12.44 -0.43 -20.33
CA TYR A 406 13.67 0.08 -20.95
C TYR A 406 14.72 0.45 -19.90
N GLN A 407 14.33 1.16 -18.83
CA GLN A 407 15.23 1.58 -17.75
C GLN A 407 15.88 0.39 -17.03
N ARG A 408 15.11 -0.66 -16.72
CA ARG A 408 15.67 -1.88 -16.09
C ARG A 408 16.63 -2.59 -17.04
N ASN A 409 16.22 -2.80 -18.29
CA ASN A 409 17.01 -3.52 -19.28
C ASN A 409 18.35 -2.82 -19.54
N ARG A 410 18.34 -1.50 -19.75
CA ARG A 410 19.57 -0.75 -20.04
C ARG A 410 20.54 -0.76 -18.85
N PHE A 411 20.05 -0.76 -17.61
CA PHE A 411 20.89 -0.85 -16.42
C PHE A 411 21.63 -2.19 -16.38
N THR A 412 20.90 -3.30 -16.52
CA THR A 412 21.52 -4.63 -16.51
C THR A 412 22.46 -4.83 -17.69
N SER A 413 22.11 -4.35 -18.90
CA SER A 413 22.99 -4.40 -20.06
C SER A 413 24.30 -3.60 -19.83
N ARG A 414 24.24 -2.47 -19.12
CA ARG A 414 25.43 -1.69 -18.74
C ARG A 414 26.33 -2.48 -17.79
N VAL A 415 25.76 -3.17 -16.81
CA VAL A 415 26.51 -4.06 -15.90
C VAL A 415 27.28 -5.12 -16.68
N ILE A 416 26.60 -5.85 -17.58
CA ILE A 416 27.20 -6.90 -18.40
C ILE A 416 28.31 -6.34 -19.29
N LYS A 417 28.07 -5.19 -19.94
CA LYS A 417 29.05 -4.50 -20.79
C LYS A 417 30.31 -4.11 -20.02
N CYS A 418 30.18 -3.50 -18.85
CA CYS A 418 31.32 -3.10 -18.01
C CYS A 418 32.11 -4.30 -17.45
N LEU A 419 31.50 -5.49 -17.43
CA LEU A 419 32.13 -6.75 -17.05
C LEU A 419 32.64 -7.57 -18.25
N ASN A 420 32.88 -6.90 -19.39
CA ASN A 420 33.42 -7.46 -20.64
C ASN A 420 32.48 -8.45 -21.34
N ASN A 421 31.17 -8.23 -21.25
CA ASN A 421 30.14 -9.07 -21.88
C ASN A 421 30.18 -10.55 -21.47
N THR A 422 30.60 -10.84 -20.24
CA THR A 422 30.56 -12.20 -19.68
C THR A 422 30.48 -12.16 -18.17
N LEU A 423 29.61 -12.98 -17.57
CA LEU A 423 29.54 -13.14 -16.11
C LEU A 423 30.13 -14.47 -15.62
N VAL A 424 30.58 -15.35 -16.54
CA VAL A 424 31.13 -16.67 -16.22
C VAL A 424 32.27 -16.56 -15.21
N GLY A 425 32.13 -17.29 -14.10
CA GLY A 425 33.10 -17.31 -12.99
C GLY A 425 33.17 -16.02 -12.17
N LYS A 426 32.34 -15.01 -12.46
CA LYS A 426 32.26 -13.75 -11.70
C LYS A 426 31.21 -13.86 -10.59
N LYS A 427 31.51 -13.21 -9.47
CA LYS A 427 30.56 -13.01 -8.37
C LYS A 427 29.98 -11.60 -8.45
N ILE A 428 28.65 -11.50 -8.49
CA ILE A 428 27.88 -10.25 -8.54
C ILE A 428 27.05 -10.16 -7.27
N THR A 429 27.17 -9.06 -6.51
CA THR A 429 26.37 -8.85 -5.31
C THR A 429 25.24 -7.87 -5.58
N LEU A 430 24.03 -8.21 -5.17
CA LEU A 430 22.88 -7.30 -5.10
C LEU A 430 22.70 -6.87 -3.64
N LEU A 431 22.75 -5.56 -3.41
CA LEU A 431 22.37 -4.91 -2.17
C LEU A 431 20.95 -4.37 -2.32
N GLY A 432 20.01 -5.02 -1.63
CA GLY A 432 18.57 -4.85 -1.78
C GLY A 432 17.91 -5.97 -2.57
N TYR A 433 16.68 -6.27 -2.20
CA TYR A 433 15.78 -7.21 -2.86
C TYR A 433 14.32 -6.72 -2.81
N ALA A 434 13.90 -6.06 -1.73
CA ALA A 434 12.63 -5.37 -1.64
C ALA A 434 12.47 -4.33 -2.76
N PHE A 435 11.23 -4.04 -3.19
CA PHE A 435 11.02 -3.10 -4.31
C PHE A 435 11.39 -1.64 -3.97
N LYS A 436 11.34 -1.28 -2.68
CA LYS A 436 11.74 0.01 -2.08
C LYS A 436 12.26 -0.20 -0.66
N LYS A 437 12.84 0.85 -0.05
CA LYS A 437 13.29 0.80 1.35
C LYS A 437 12.13 0.70 2.36
N ASP A 438 12.46 0.30 3.58
CA ASP A 438 11.56 0.25 4.75
C ASP A 438 10.35 -0.69 4.60
N THR A 439 10.45 -1.67 3.71
CA THR A 439 9.44 -2.72 3.53
C THR A 439 10.10 -4.05 3.21
N SER A 440 9.41 -5.14 3.54
CA SER A 440 9.79 -6.50 3.16
C SER A 440 9.06 -6.98 1.89
N ASP A 441 8.32 -6.11 1.22
CA ASP A 441 7.54 -6.45 0.03
C ASP A 441 8.43 -6.57 -1.21
N THR A 442 8.29 -7.70 -1.89
CA THR A 442 9.12 -8.17 -3.00
C THR A 442 8.33 -8.22 -4.32
N ARG A 443 7.03 -7.94 -4.28
CA ARG A 443 6.15 -8.02 -5.45
C ARG A 443 6.58 -7.01 -6.52
N GLU A 444 6.74 -7.47 -7.76
CA GLU A 444 7.25 -6.68 -8.88
C GLU A 444 8.57 -5.94 -8.53
N ALA A 445 9.40 -6.51 -7.65
CA ALA A 445 10.67 -5.89 -7.30
C ALA A 445 11.64 -5.92 -8.50
N PRO A 446 12.31 -4.81 -8.84
CA PRO A 446 13.28 -4.77 -9.92
C PRO A 446 14.42 -5.80 -9.77
N ALA A 447 14.77 -6.15 -8.52
CA ALA A 447 15.80 -7.14 -8.21
C ALA A 447 15.52 -8.48 -8.87
N LEU A 448 14.26 -8.92 -8.92
CA LEU A 448 13.89 -10.22 -9.47
C LEU A 448 14.13 -10.30 -10.99
N GLU A 449 13.80 -9.25 -11.73
CA GLU A 449 14.05 -9.18 -13.17
C GLU A 449 15.55 -9.06 -13.47
N ILE A 450 16.29 -8.27 -12.68
CA ILE A 450 17.75 -8.18 -12.79
C ILE A 450 18.38 -9.57 -12.59
N ILE A 451 17.96 -10.32 -11.57
CA ILE A 451 18.47 -11.67 -11.29
C ILE A 451 18.23 -12.61 -12.48
N LYS A 452 17.03 -12.58 -13.09
CA LYS A 452 16.73 -13.39 -14.29
C LYS A 452 17.71 -13.10 -15.42
N THR A 453 17.87 -11.83 -15.80
CA THR A 453 18.78 -11.43 -16.87
C THR A 453 20.24 -11.75 -16.54
N LEU A 454 20.67 -11.60 -15.28
CA LEU A 454 22.02 -11.97 -14.87
C LEU A 454 22.23 -13.49 -14.93
N LEU A 455 21.22 -14.31 -14.61
CA LEU A 455 21.31 -15.77 -14.68
C LEU A 455 21.48 -16.27 -16.12
N ASP A 456 20.87 -15.60 -17.10
CA ASP A 456 21.02 -15.94 -18.53
C ASP A 456 22.48 -15.82 -19.01
N GLU A 457 23.31 -15.03 -18.33
CA GLU A 457 24.74 -14.83 -18.60
C GLU A 457 25.66 -15.82 -17.86
N ASN A 458 25.07 -16.84 -17.21
CA ASN A 458 25.75 -17.91 -16.48
C ASN A 458 26.85 -17.44 -15.49
N PRO A 459 26.47 -16.66 -14.46
CA PRO A 459 27.41 -16.08 -13.51
C PRO A 459 28.02 -17.15 -12.60
N GLY A 460 29.22 -16.88 -12.06
CA GLY A 460 29.80 -17.75 -11.04
C GLY A 460 29.04 -17.73 -9.71
N GLU A 461 28.52 -16.56 -9.33
CA GLU A 461 27.62 -16.38 -8.18
C GLU A 461 26.82 -15.08 -8.29
N ILE A 462 25.54 -15.13 -7.91
CA ILE A 462 24.73 -13.95 -7.58
C ILE A 462 24.51 -13.98 -6.06
N ALA A 463 25.13 -13.05 -5.34
CA ALA A 463 24.97 -12.91 -3.89
C ALA A 463 23.90 -11.85 -3.58
N ILE A 464 22.93 -12.16 -2.71
CA ILE A 464 21.85 -11.24 -2.36
C ILE A 464 21.92 -10.92 -0.86
N PHE A 465 21.81 -9.64 -0.52
CA PHE A 465 21.59 -9.19 0.85
C PHE A 465 20.51 -8.10 0.87
N ASP A 466 19.53 -8.25 1.76
CA ASP A 466 18.48 -7.25 2.02
C ASP A 466 18.23 -7.15 3.54
N PRO A 467 18.18 -5.94 4.12
CA PRO A 467 18.04 -5.77 5.57
C PRO A 467 16.61 -6.00 6.10
N CYS A 468 15.59 -6.03 5.23
CA CYS A 468 14.18 -6.10 5.61
C CYS A 468 13.48 -7.40 5.15
N CYS A 469 13.96 -8.03 4.08
CA CYS A 469 13.39 -9.27 3.58
C CYS A 469 13.93 -10.50 4.32
N ASN A 470 13.03 -11.44 4.65
CA ASN A 470 13.43 -12.72 5.23
C ASN A 470 14.16 -13.57 4.17
N PRO A 471 15.40 -14.05 4.43
CA PRO A 471 16.15 -14.87 3.48
C PRO A 471 15.38 -16.09 2.96
N TYR A 472 14.58 -16.75 3.79
CA TYR A 472 13.76 -17.90 3.37
C TYR A 472 12.72 -17.52 2.32
N VAL A 473 12.11 -16.34 2.45
CA VAL A 473 11.14 -15.82 1.48
C VAL A 473 11.83 -15.53 0.16
N ILE A 474 12.99 -14.85 0.19
CA ILE A 474 13.82 -14.61 -0.99
C ILE A 474 14.15 -15.94 -1.67
N GLU A 475 14.70 -16.91 -0.94
CA GLU A 475 15.03 -18.23 -1.50
C GLU A 475 13.82 -18.95 -2.09
N SER A 476 12.66 -18.91 -1.42
CA SER A 476 11.42 -19.49 -1.94
C SER A 476 11.00 -18.84 -3.26
N GLU A 477 11.10 -17.51 -3.38
CA GLU A 477 10.81 -16.81 -4.63
C GLU A 477 11.82 -17.14 -5.73
N ILE A 478 13.11 -17.22 -5.39
CA ILE A 478 14.15 -17.64 -6.32
C ILE A 478 13.92 -19.08 -6.80
N ARG A 479 13.46 -20.00 -5.95
CA ARG A 479 13.07 -21.36 -6.38
C ARG A 479 11.90 -21.32 -7.36
N GLN A 480 10.97 -20.39 -7.20
CA GLN A 480 9.80 -20.24 -8.06
C GLN A 480 10.09 -19.51 -9.37
N LEU A 481 11.25 -18.86 -9.52
CA LEU A 481 11.65 -18.17 -10.75
C LEU A 481 11.56 -19.08 -11.98
N HIS A 482 11.78 -20.38 -11.81
CA HIS A 482 11.82 -21.33 -12.91
C HIS A 482 10.84 -22.49 -12.63
N GLY A 483 9.74 -22.55 -13.38
CA GLY A 483 8.86 -23.71 -13.37
C GLY A 483 9.58 -25.01 -13.81
N TYR A 484 10.39 -24.95 -14.89
CA TYR A 484 11.03 -26.13 -15.53
C TYR A 484 12.51 -25.91 -15.97
N GLY A 485 13.18 -24.86 -15.48
CA GLY A 485 14.58 -24.55 -15.79
C GLY A 485 15.58 -25.20 -14.82
N PRO A 486 16.90 -25.07 -15.05
CA PRO A 486 17.90 -25.50 -14.08
C PRO A 486 17.72 -24.75 -12.75
N PRO A 487 18.08 -25.37 -11.61
CA PRO A 487 17.96 -24.73 -10.31
C PRO A 487 18.72 -23.40 -10.23
N ALA A 488 18.10 -22.39 -9.61
CA ALA A 488 18.71 -21.07 -9.47
C ALA A 488 19.55 -20.94 -8.19
N LEU A 489 19.14 -21.57 -7.08
CA LEU A 489 19.85 -21.51 -5.80
C LEU A 489 21.08 -22.43 -5.79
N ARG A 490 22.16 -21.96 -5.15
CA ARG A 490 23.42 -22.74 -5.03
C ARG A 490 23.25 -24.09 -4.36
N ASP A 491 22.43 -24.18 -3.31
CA ASP A 491 22.20 -25.43 -2.58
C ASP A 491 21.49 -26.47 -3.46
N ASP A 492 20.77 -26.00 -4.49
CA ASP A 492 20.11 -26.81 -5.49
C ASP A 492 20.96 -26.97 -6.78
N GLY A 493 22.21 -26.47 -6.80
CA GLY A 493 23.15 -26.55 -7.94
C GLY A 493 23.20 -25.32 -8.86
N GLY A 494 22.51 -24.23 -8.50
CA GLY A 494 22.48 -22.96 -9.24
C GLY A 494 23.54 -21.93 -8.83
N ALA A 495 23.35 -20.66 -9.22
CA ALA A 495 24.31 -19.58 -9.00
C ALA A 495 23.93 -18.60 -7.86
N VAL A 496 22.67 -18.58 -7.42
CA VAL A 496 22.14 -17.60 -6.46
C VAL A 496 22.36 -18.04 -5.02
N LYS A 497 22.86 -17.14 -4.17
CA LYS A 497 22.96 -17.35 -2.72
C LYS A 497 22.48 -16.13 -1.95
N VAL A 498 21.63 -16.36 -0.96
CA VAL A 498 21.12 -15.33 -0.06
C VAL A 498 21.99 -15.27 1.19
N TYR A 499 22.38 -14.08 1.59
CA TYR A 499 23.24 -13.81 2.73
C TYR A 499 22.50 -13.02 3.79
N SER A 500 22.80 -13.30 5.06
CA SER A 500 22.30 -12.55 6.21
C SER A 500 23.22 -11.40 6.65
N ASP A 501 24.36 -11.21 5.99
CA ASP A 501 25.36 -10.21 6.31
C ASP A 501 25.92 -9.58 5.02
N ALA A 502 25.90 -8.25 4.95
CA ALA A 502 26.32 -7.49 3.78
C ALA A 502 27.81 -7.71 3.44
N TYR A 503 28.68 -7.78 4.45
CA TYR A 503 30.12 -7.94 4.24
C TYR A 503 30.45 -9.31 3.63
N LYS A 504 29.82 -10.39 4.10
CA LYS A 504 29.93 -11.73 3.51
C LYS A 504 29.37 -11.78 2.10
N ALA A 505 28.26 -11.08 1.84
CA ALA A 505 27.68 -10.99 0.50
C ALA A 505 28.64 -10.30 -0.48
N CYS A 506 29.28 -9.21 -0.08
CA CYS A 506 30.21 -8.41 -0.90
C CYS A 506 31.63 -8.99 -1.02
N ALA A 507 32.05 -9.85 -0.09
CA ALA A 507 33.39 -10.42 -0.09
C ALA A 507 33.68 -11.17 -1.40
N SER A 508 34.84 -10.89 -2.00
CA SER A 508 35.31 -11.45 -3.27
C SER A 508 34.42 -11.17 -4.49
N SER A 509 33.54 -10.16 -4.42
CA SER A 509 32.69 -9.78 -5.54
C SER A 509 33.47 -9.02 -6.61
N ASN A 510 33.10 -9.26 -7.87
CA ASN A 510 33.59 -8.51 -9.03
C ASN A 510 32.78 -7.22 -9.22
N ALA A 511 31.49 -7.26 -8.90
CA ALA A 511 30.61 -6.10 -8.93
C ALA A 511 29.62 -6.11 -7.78
N ILE A 512 29.26 -4.93 -7.31
CA ILE A 512 28.16 -4.68 -6.36
C ILE A 512 27.12 -3.83 -7.07
N LEU A 513 25.85 -4.23 -7.01
CA LEU A 513 24.71 -3.52 -7.57
C LEU A 513 23.83 -3.08 -6.40
N ILE A 514 23.62 -1.78 -6.25
CA ILE A 514 22.63 -1.23 -5.32
C ILE A 514 21.30 -1.20 -6.06
N VAL A 515 20.39 -2.10 -5.67
CA VAL A 515 19.09 -2.26 -6.33
C VAL A 515 17.91 -1.79 -5.49
N THR A 516 18.12 -1.49 -4.20
CA THR A 516 17.11 -0.90 -3.31
C THR A 516 17.74 0.20 -2.45
N GLU A 517 17.05 1.32 -2.28
CA GLU A 517 17.58 2.56 -1.68
C GLU A 517 17.63 2.59 -0.14
N PHE A 518 18.03 1.49 0.48
CA PHE A 518 18.23 1.45 1.93
C PHE A 518 19.28 2.46 2.39
N ASP A 519 18.99 3.18 3.48
CA ASP A 519 19.87 4.25 3.98
C ASP A 519 21.19 3.69 4.53
N GLU A 520 21.20 2.41 4.95
CA GLU A 520 22.37 1.64 5.35
C GLU A 520 23.43 1.53 4.24
N PHE A 521 23.03 1.63 2.97
CA PHE A 521 23.94 1.52 1.83
C PHE A 521 24.54 2.86 1.38
N ARG A 522 24.12 3.99 1.96
CA ARG A 522 24.68 5.31 1.65
C ARG A 522 26.14 5.42 2.12
N ASN A 523 26.90 6.30 1.48
CA ASN A 523 28.27 6.69 1.89
C ASN A 523 28.36 8.17 2.33
N THR A 524 27.20 8.77 2.62
CA THR A 524 27.03 10.15 3.07
C THR A 524 26.03 10.18 4.22
N GLU A 525 26.26 11.03 5.22
CA GLU A 525 25.26 11.27 6.26
C GLU A 525 23.99 11.87 5.65
N LEU A 526 22.83 11.47 6.17
CA LEU A 526 21.56 12.10 5.81
C LEU A 526 21.59 13.52 6.37
N VAL A 527 21.88 14.51 5.52
CA VAL A 527 21.68 15.91 5.88
C VAL A 527 20.17 16.12 6.03
N ALA A 528 19.71 16.38 7.25
CA ALA A 528 18.33 16.76 7.49
C ALA A 528 18.03 18.01 6.66
N VAL A 529 17.17 17.89 5.64
CA VAL A 529 16.71 19.05 4.88
C VAL A 529 15.98 19.96 5.86
N PRO A 530 16.44 21.21 6.08
CA PRO A 530 15.67 22.17 6.86
C PRO A 530 14.31 22.29 6.20
N ARG A 531 13.21 22.12 6.94
CA ARG A 531 11.86 22.45 6.47
C ARG A 531 11.82 23.95 6.17
N SER A 532 12.27 24.36 4.98
CA SER A 532 12.17 25.72 4.51
C SER A 532 10.70 25.99 4.19
N SER A 533 10.07 26.74 5.10
CA SER A 533 9.05 27.75 4.80
C SER A 533 8.06 27.40 3.69
N LEU A 534 6.90 26.85 4.08
CA LEU A 534 5.68 27.03 3.30
C LEU A 534 5.50 28.53 3.00
N PRO A 535 5.30 28.94 1.73
CA PRO A 535 4.89 30.31 1.44
C PRO A 535 3.54 30.60 2.10
N PRO A 536 3.28 31.81 2.64
CA PRO A 536 1.95 32.17 3.12
C PRO A 536 0.97 32.12 1.93
N GLY A 537 -0.07 31.30 2.06
CA GLY A 537 -1.16 31.26 1.09
C GLY A 537 -1.84 32.62 0.96
N HIS A 538 -2.03 33.08 -0.27
CA HIS A 538 -2.94 34.17 -0.58
C HIS A 538 -4.39 33.67 -0.47
N LEU A 539 -5.06 34.02 0.62
CA LEU A 539 -6.51 34.14 0.69
C LEU A 539 -6.84 35.62 0.97
N PRO A 540 -7.91 36.18 0.37
CA PRO A 540 -8.18 37.61 0.41
C PRO A 540 -8.52 38.11 1.82
N LEU A 541 -7.89 39.22 2.18
CA LEU A 541 -8.01 39.97 3.43
C LEU A 541 -9.45 40.46 3.64
N ASN A 542 -10.11 40.00 4.70
CA ASN A 542 -11.11 40.80 5.40
C ASN A 542 -10.40 41.56 6.52
N LYS A 543 -10.31 42.88 6.34
CA LYS A 543 -9.90 43.81 7.40
C LYS A 543 -11.03 43.85 8.43
N ASP A 544 -10.73 43.52 9.67
CA ASP A 544 -10.96 44.47 10.75
C ASP A 544 -10.21 44.10 12.03
N MET A 545 -9.91 45.16 12.75
CA MET A 545 -8.76 45.38 13.59
C MET A 545 -9.24 45.49 15.03
N HIS A 546 -8.67 44.74 15.99
CA HIS A 546 -8.52 45.23 17.36
C HIS A 546 -7.31 44.62 18.08
N LYS A 547 -6.73 45.47 18.93
CA LYS A 547 -5.32 45.55 19.32
C LYS A 547 -4.97 44.71 20.56
N SER A 548 -3.74 44.17 20.51
CA SER A 548 -2.71 44.14 21.56
C SER A 548 -2.91 43.28 22.81
N SER A 549 -2.03 42.30 22.97
CA SER A 549 -0.98 42.34 24.02
C SER A 549 0.19 41.44 23.65
N LYS A 550 1.40 41.97 23.82
CA LYS A 550 2.69 41.31 23.56
C LYS A 550 2.97 40.31 24.68
N ILE A 551 3.28 39.07 24.33
CA ILE A 551 4.10 38.17 25.16
C ILE A 551 5.21 37.64 24.26
N GLU A 552 6.44 38.00 24.60
CA GLU A 552 7.66 37.53 23.97
C GLU A 552 7.82 36.02 24.22
N ALA A 553 7.74 35.22 23.16
CA ALA A 553 8.03 33.79 23.22
C ALA A 553 9.52 33.58 22.97
N SER A 554 10.23 33.24 24.04
CA SER A 554 11.58 32.69 24.03
C SER A 554 11.66 31.45 23.14
N SER A 555 12.71 31.41 22.33
CA SER A 555 13.17 30.28 21.54
C SER A 555 13.22 28.98 22.37
N GLY A 556 12.27 28.08 22.13
CA GLY A 556 12.31 26.71 22.60
C GLY A 556 12.10 25.78 21.41
N THR A 557 13.16 25.07 21.02
CA THR A 557 13.10 23.93 20.09
C THR A 557 12.28 22.81 20.73
N GLY A 558 10.97 22.82 20.50
CA GLY A 558 10.07 21.74 20.87
C GLY A 558 9.54 21.08 19.60
N SER A 559 10.10 19.92 19.23
CA SER A 559 9.43 18.99 18.35
C SER A 559 8.06 18.68 18.94
N ALA A 560 6.98 18.96 18.21
CA ALA A 560 5.66 18.48 18.59
C ALA A 560 5.76 16.95 18.74
N ILE A 561 5.54 16.47 19.95
CA ILE A 561 5.58 15.06 20.30
C ILE A 561 4.41 14.42 19.56
N ASP A 562 4.71 13.53 18.61
CA ASP A 562 3.73 12.68 17.95
C ASP A 562 3.00 11.85 19.03
N PRO A 563 1.66 11.87 19.09
CA PRO A 563 0.89 11.09 20.07
C PRO A 563 1.15 9.57 20.05
N LEU A 564 1.79 9.05 19.00
CA LEU A 564 2.21 7.65 18.93
C LEU A 564 3.41 7.32 19.83
N TYR A 565 4.14 8.32 20.33
CA TYR A 565 5.36 8.15 21.12
C TYR A 565 5.13 8.29 22.63
N VAL A 566 3.94 7.94 23.12
CA VAL A 566 3.85 7.50 24.52
C VAL A 566 4.48 6.11 24.55
N ALA A 567 5.71 6.02 25.05
CA ALA A 567 6.33 4.76 25.43
C ALA A 567 5.47 4.13 26.54
N CYS A 568 4.40 3.45 26.17
CA CYS A 568 3.69 2.56 27.07
C CYS A 568 4.69 1.45 27.39
N ALA A 569 5.15 1.40 28.64
CA ALA A 569 5.92 0.28 29.13
C ALA A 569 5.17 -1.02 28.78
N GLU A 570 5.88 -2.09 28.41
CA GLU A 570 5.30 -3.39 28.05
C GLU A 570 4.28 -3.90 29.10
N GLU A 571 4.43 -3.44 30.36
CA GLU A 571 3.56 -3.71 31.50
C GLU A 571 2.13 -3.13 31.38
N ASN A 572 1.92 -2.10 30.54
CA ASN A 572 0.64 -1.39 30.39
C ASN A 572 -0.35 -2.12 29.46
N TYR A 573 0.14 -3.04 28.63
CA TYR A 573 -0.70 -3.79 27.70
C TYR A 573 -1.31 -5.01 28.39
N HIS A 574 -2.46 -5.46 27.91
CA HIS A 574 -2.85 -6.83 28.21
C HIS A 574 -1.85 -7.81 27.59
N THR A 575 -1.75 -8.99 28.21
CA THR A 575 -0.81 -10.05 27.82
C THR A 575 -0.95 -10.33 26.32
N GLU A 576 0.18 -10.32 25.63
CA GLU A 576 0.20 -10.60 24.20
C GLU A 576 -0.14 -12.07 23.94
N PRO A 577 -0.85 -12.40 22.85
CA PRO A 577 -1.11 -13.78 22.48
C PRO A 577 0.17 -14.54 22.11
N ASP A 578 0.25 -15.80 22.53
CA ASP A 578 1.35 -16.70 22.15
C ASP A 578 1.36 -16.98 20.64
N CYS A 579 2.56 -17.18 20.09
CA CYS A 579 2.72 -17.70 18.74
C CYS A 579 2.35 -19.19 18.65
N ALA A 580 1.94 -19.62 17.45
CA ALA A 580 1.85 -21.05 17.15
C ALA A 580 3.22 -21.73 17.25
N VAL A 581 3.23 -23.02 17.57
CA VAL A 581 4.45 -23.84 17.77
C VAL A 581 5.33 -23.88 16.50
N ASP A 582 4.72 -23.76 15.33
CA ASP A 582 5.37 -23.74 14.02
C ASP A 582 5.72 -22.32 13.52
N CYS A 583 5.67 -21.30 14.38
CA CYS A 583 5.99 -19.93 13.98
C CYS A 583 7.46 -19.82 13.53
N PRO A 584 7.72 -19.47 12.25
CA PRO A 584 9.08 -19.41 11.71
C PRO A 584 9.93 -18.33 12.40
N ASP A 585 9.29 -17.24 12.83
CA ASP A 585 9.95 -16.13 13.52
C ASP A 585 10.41 -16.57 14.93
N CYS A 586 9.56 -17.29 15.70
CA CYS A 586 9.94 -17.89 16.99
C CYS A 586 11.05 -18.95 16.88
N GLN A 587 10.98 -19.81 15.87
CA GLN A 587 11.97 -20.87 15.68
C GLN A 587 13.37 -20.30 15.42
N ARG A 588 13.45 -19.14 14.76
CA ARG A 588 14.70 -18.39 14.57
C ARG A 588 15.18 -17.73 15.85
N GLU A 589 14.29 -17.06 16.60
CA GLU A 589 14.62 -16.44 17.89
C GLU A 589 15.18 -17.48 18.88
N ASN A 590 14.67 -18.71 18.87
CA ASN A 590 15.11 -19.79 19.76
C ASN A 590 16.36 -20.52 19.25
N GLY A 591 16.65 -20.47 17.94
CA GLY A 591 17.71 -21.26 17.28
C GLY A 591 18.98 -20.50 16.91
N SER A 592 19.07 -19.19 17.20
CA SER A 592 20.22 -18.39 16.76
C SER A 592 20.54 -17.20 17.68
N GLU A 593 21.83 -16.89 17.82
CA GLU A 593 22.34 -15.56 18.24
C GLU A 593 21.97 -14.43 17.23
N LEU A 594 20.95 -14.64 16.37
CA LEU A 594 20.49 -13.66 15.39
C LEU A 594 19.32 -12.91 16.00
N VAL A 595 19.63 -11.73 16.52
CA VAL A 595 18.66 -10.66 16.71
C VAL A 595 18.11 -10.31 15.32
N VAL A 596 16.95 -10.86 14.95
CA VAL A 596 15.98 -10.07 14.19
C VAL A 596 15.78 -8.82 15.03
N GLY A 597 16.03 -7.64 14.47
CA GLY A 597 15.97 -6.37 15.20
C GLY A 597 14.82 -6.38 16.18
N LYS A 598 15.14 -6.33 17.48
CA LYS A 598 14.11 -6.25 18.51
C LYS A 598 13.27 -5.01 18.22
N LEU A 599 12.01 -5.04 18.63
CA LEU A 599 11.00 -3.96 18.62
C LEU A 599 11.45 -2.59 19.20
N ARG A 600 12.73 -2.38 19.53
CA ARG A 600 13.28 -1.17 20.15
C ARG A 600 14.42 -0.48 19.40
N ASP A 601 14.77 -0.90 18.18
CA ASP A 601 15.84 -0.25 17.41
C ASP A 601 15.32 0.97 16.61
N ASN A 602 14.80 1.98 17.32
CA ASN A 602 14.61 3.35 16.78
C ASN A 602 15.94 4.15 16.82
N LEU A 603 17.04 3.50 16.43
CA LEU A 603 18.36 4.11 16.24
C LEU A 603 18.76 4.02 14.77
N PRO A 604 19.46 5.02 14.21
CA PRO A 604 19.87 5.01 12.81
C PRO A 604 20.69 3.75 12.54
N LYS A 605 20.14 2.86 11.70
CA LYS A 605 20.81 1.64 11.26
C LYS A 605 22.15 2.05 10.66
N ARG A 606 23.24 1.61 11.30
CA ARG A 606 24.61 2.04 10.98
C ARG A 606 24.90 1.78 9.49
N GLN A 607 25.41 2.79 8.79
CA GLN A 607 25.85 2.65 7.41
C GLN A 607 26.91 1.56 7.29
N VAL A 608 26.93 0.87 6.15
CA VAL A 608 27.96 -0.12 5.85
C VAL A 608 29.33 0.56 5.72
N ASP A 609 30.36 -0.15 6.19
CA ASP A 609 31.74 0.26 6.01
C ASP A 609 32.20 -0.04 4.58
N TRP A 610 32.10 0.97 3.72
CA TRP A 610 32.47 0.87 2.31
C TRP A 610 33.97 0.61 2.08
N GLU A 611 34.85 1.11 2.95
CA GLU A 611 36.29 0.86 2.85
C GLU A 611 36.57 -0.64 3.03
N ARG A 612 36.01 -1.22 4.10
CA ARG A 612 36.08 -2.67 4.34
C ARG A 612 35.52 -3.49 3.19
N ILE A 613 34.39 -3.07 2.62
CA ILE A 613 33.80 -3.76 1.47
C ILE A 613 34.77 -3.72 0.28
N VAL A 614 35.26 -2.54 -0.08
CA VAL A 614 36.14 -2.33 -1.24
C VAL A 614 37.45 -3.10 -1.10
N ASP A 615 38.04 -3.17 0.09
CA ASP A 615 39.27 -3.93 0.35
C ASP A 615 39.13 -5.43 0.11
N ASN A 616 37.92 -5.96 0.29
CA ASN A 616 37.63 -7.38 0.15
C ASN A 616 37.06 -7.77 -1.24
N MET A 617 36.99 -6.84 -2.19
CA MET A 617 36.51 -7.09 -3.55
C MET A 617 37.62 -7.60 -4.50
N LYS A 618 37.23 -8.29 -5.57
CA LYS A 618 38.14 -8.68 -6.67
C LYS A 618 38.43 -7.48 -7.57
N THR A 619 39.68 -7.34 -8.01
CA THR A 619 40.10 -6.31 -8.98
C THR A 619 39.89 -6.81 -10.42
N PRO A 620 39.38 -5.99 -11.36
CA PRO A 620 38.86 -4.63 -11.16
C PRO A 620 37.54 -4.63 -10.36
N LYS A 621 37.40 -3.66 -9.46
CA LYS A 621 36.27 -3.51 -8.54
C LYS A 621 35.21 -2.61 -9.18
N TRP A 622 33.96 -3.06 -9.24
CA TRP A 622 32.84 -2.29 -9.78
C TRP A 622 31.71 -2.07 -8.77
N LEU A 623 31.17 -0.86 -8.75
CA LEU A 623 29.94 -0.49 -8.05
C LEU A 623 28.96 0.13 -9.04
N PHE A 624 27.76 -0.45 -9.13
CA PHE A 624 26.66 0.06 -9.92
C PHE A 624 25.59 0.59 -8.98
N ASP A 625 25.44 1.92 -8.93
CA ASP A 625 24.42 2.59 -8.15
C ASP A 625 23.14 2.76 -8.98
N GLY A 626 22.22 1.81 -8.79
CA GLY A 626 20.91 1.84 -9.43
C GLY A 626 19.90 2.78 -8.77
N ARG A 627 20.26 3.43 -7.66
CA ARG A 627 19.33 4.22 -6.84
C ARG A 627 19.81 5.65 -6.57
N CYS A 628 20.95 6.04 -7.12
CA CYS A 628 21.54 7.38 -6.98
C CYS A 628 21.72 7.77 -5.50
N ILE A 629 22.22 6.86 -4.66
CA ILE A 629 22.48 7.06 -3.23
C ILE A 629 23.97 7.18 -2.87
N ILE A 630 24.86 7.01 -3.84
CA ILE A 630 26.30 7.01 -3.65
C ILE A 630 26.91 8.31 -4.14
N GLU A 631 27.74 8.92 -3.30
CA GLU A 631 28.65 9.97 -3.71
C GLU A 631 29.84 9.33 -4.46
N ILE A 632 29.81 9.46 -5.79
CA ILE A 632 30.75 8.82 -6.73
C ILE A 632 32.22 9.14 -6.37
N LYS A 633 32.55 10.41 -6.12
CA LYS A 633 33.92 10.87 -5.86
C LYS A 633 34.57 10.15 -4.67
N LYS A 634 33.83 9.96 -3.57
CA LYS A 634 34.34 9.26 -2.38
C LYS A 634 34.64 7.80 -2.68
N MET A 635 33.77 7.13 -3.42
CA MET A 635 33.98 5.73 -3.80
C MET A 635 35.17 5.59 -4.75
N THR A 636 35.31 6.46 -5.75
CA THR A 636 36.45 6.45 -6.67
C THR A 636 37.80 6.62 -5.94
N GLN A 637 37.85 7.40 -4.86
CA GLN A 637 39.06 7.53 -4.03
C GLN A 637 39.47 6.23 -3.34
N LEU A 638 38.52 5.31 -3.10
CA LEU A 638 38.79 3.95 -2.59
C LEU A 638 39.27 2.98 -3.69
N GLY A 639 39.41 3.45 -4.93
CA GLY A 639 39.88 2.64 -6.06
C GLY A 639 38.82 1.71 -6.66
N ILE A 640 37.53 1.98 -6.42
CA ILE A 640 36.41 1.31 -7.09
C ILE A 640 35.92 2.11 -8.29
N ARG A 641 35.55 1.43 -9.38
CA ARG A 641 34.88 2.04 -10.53
C ARG A 641 33.40 2.14 -10.24
N VAL A 642 32.81 3.31 -10.47
CA VAL A 642 31.42 3.58 -10.12
C VAL A 642 30.65 3.97 -11.36
N GLU A 643 29.49 3.32 -11.54
CA GLU A 643 28.51 3.61 -12.57
C GLU A 643 27.20 3.94 -11.87
N SER A 644 26.67 5.15 -12.03
CA SER A 644 25.40 5.57 -11.44
C SER A 644 24.40 5.91 -12.53
N ILE A 645 23.13 5.59 -12.30
CA ILE A 645 22.04 6.03 -13.18
C ILE A 645 22.02 7.56 -13.23
N GLY A 646 21.92 8.09 -14.44
CA GLY A 646 21.80 9.52 -14.71
C GLY A 646 23.05 10.36 -14.49
N SER A 647 24.22 9.73 -14.36
CA SER A 647 25.53 10.38 -14.35
C SER A 647 26.37 9.87 -15.52
N ALA A 648 27.23 10.73 -16.08
CA ALA A 648 28.18 10.28 -17.09
C ALA A 648 29.09 9.19 -16.51
N GLY A 649 29.19 8.06 -17.21
CA GLY A 649 30.05 6.94 -16.81
C GLY A 649 31.53 7.26 -16.97
N PHE A 650 32.37 6.31 -16.54
CA PHE A 650 33.82 6.39 -16.68
C PHE A 650 34.33 6.17 -18.10
#